data_AF-A0A534Q1P6-F1
#
_entry.id   AF-A0A534Q1P6-F1
#
_cell.length_a   1.000
_cell.length_b   1.000
_cell.length_c   1.000
_cell.angle_alpha   90.00
_cell.angle_beta   90.00
_cell.angle_gamma   90.00
#
_symmetry.space_group_name_H-M   'P 1'
#
loop_
_entity.id
_entity.type
_entity.pdbx_description
1 polymer ?
#
loop_
_entity_poly.entity_id
_entity_poly.type
_entity_poly.pdbx_seq_one_letter_code
_entity_poly.pdbx_strand_id
1 'polypeptide(L)'
;MIERPPFPTVRGVRTAFVAAVLALASLSARAQDIPNPPLPGAGNPAPPPAPAPQPLANRGIIMPVEKSADIQTHWSARRDYLRDRDERRADDEEQHVRQLKDDLAIENLFFIGGALIRESHEALAAGAPVLAVQRCKLAVEFAPALPEAHLCLARALVAENASAIKPAFNEVTASVQADGNDPRISRAVLANVLGTLFVGLLAAALAFVLVLFARYANLYAHDVHHLFPVGARRWQTKMLALVLLLLPVFLQMGPVPLIFTVLLAVALYATSVEVMLACALLGVLAASPWMAEGIARVAAYGGPSVDVWLIEHGLGTGPEVQRLQKRLDSSNELAVDFALARKAKRDGDFAGAEKLYQRALEASGASSLGLAAVHNNLGNVYLLEDDAQKALSQYQTAIDLKESLAAPHFNISRALGLGGVETLEKVQAEQARALELDRAAMDAFTGGQLQANRKSNKFVMDVTLPDDLLSPLLDNEERVAEPVGDELRAQLAGGLPSGMASFLPILAACGVLALHLGRGRVRPSGRCERCGREVCKRCDPDARPSEALCAQCVNVFIRRTGVDAAERIRKEYAVQAYHRRRHVIARALAVLSGAGHVMMGYPLRGIFFLLVTASLAASVVLWRGLLHDPIAVRSGVSFFRIGVTVACLIAIYAFCLRDLVNRQRAEEGA
;
A
#
# COMPACT_ATOMS: atom_id res chain seq x y z
N MET A 1 -6.51 16.90 -41.56
CA MET A 1 -5.83 15.57 -41.52
C MET A 1 -5.26 15.37 -40.13
N ILE A 2 -5.88 14.41 -39.42
CA ILE A 2 -5.39 13.65 -38.26
C ILE A 2 -5.21 14.44 -36.95
N GLU A 3 -6.34 14.59 -36.26
CA GLU A 3 -6.45 14.86 -34.83
C GLU A 3 -5.81 13.73 -34.01
N ARG A 4 -5.18 14.11 -32.89
CA ARG A 4 -4.52 13.22 -31.93
C ARG A 4 -5.53 12.74 -30.88
N PRO A 5 -5.49 11.46 -30.44
CA PRO A 5 -6.35 11.00 -29.35
C PRO A 5 -5.78 11.38 -27.97
N PRO A 6 -6.61 11.50 -26.92
CA PRO A 6 -6.16 11.71 -25.54
C PRO A 6 -5.76 10.41 -24.84
N PHE A 7 -4.81 10.52 -23.91
CA PHE A 7 -4.29 9.45 -23.05
C PHE A 7 -5.36 8.92 -22.07
N PRO A 8 -5.38 7.61 -21.74
CA PRO A 8 -6.31 7.06 -20.77
C PRO A 8 -5.86 7.32 -19.33
N THR A 9 -6.83 7.63 -18.47
CA THR A 9 -6.67 7.81 -17.02
C THR A 9 -6.64 6.47 -16.27
N VAL A 10 -6.01 6.46 -15.11
CA VAL A 10 -5.65 5.30 -14.25
C VAL A 10 -6.87 4.55 -13.65
N ARG A 11 -8.12 4.86 -14.03
CA ARG A 11 -9.32 4.15 -13.57
C ARG A 11 -9.65 2.85 -14.34
N GLY A 12 -8.96 2.57 -15.45
CA GLY A 12 -9.30 1.46 -16.36
C GLY A 12 -8.81 0.04 -16.01
N VAL A 13 -8.03 -0.15 -14.94
CA VAL A 13 -7.45 -1.47 -14.61
C VAL A 13 -8.31 -2.26 -13.59
N ARG A 14 -9.19 -1.59 -12.83
CA ARG A 14 -10.10 -2.27 -11.89
C ARG A 14 -11.33 -2.91 -12.55
N THR A 15 -11.75 -2.44 -13.73
CA THR A 15 -12.97 -2.91 -14.41
C THR A 15 -12.76 -4.17 -15.25
N ALA A 16 -11.53 -4.51 -15.63
CA ALA A 16 -11.25 -5.71 -16.44
C ALA A 16 -11.22 -7.01 -15.62
N PHE A 17 -11.10 -6.94 -14.29
CA PHE A 17 -11.06 -8.14 -13.42
C PHE A 17 -12.46 -8.54 -12.92
N VAL A 18 -13.41 -7.61 -12.88
CA VAL A 18 -14.80 -7.84 -12.41
C VAL A 18 -15.68 -8.44 -13.52
N ALA A 19 -15.41 -8.10 -14.79
CA ALA A 19 -16.18 -8.61 -15.93
C ALA A 19 -15.94 -10.10 -16.25
N ALA A 20 -14.88 -10.72 -15.72
CA ALA A 20 -14.56 -12.13 -15.95
C ALA A 20 -15.27 -13.09 -14.97
N VAL A 21 -15.85 -12.60 -13.88
CA VAL A 21 -16.53 -13.41 -12.85
C VAL A 21 -18.06 -13.41 -13.03
N LEU A 22 -18.62 -12.42 -13.75
CA LEU A 22 -20.06 -12.28 -13.96
C LEU A 22 -20.63 -13.05 -15.17
N ALA A 23 -19.80 -13.74 -15.95
CA ALA A 23 -20.22 -14.40 -17.20
C ALA A 23 -20.52 -15.91 -17.08
N LEU A 24 -20.67 -16.47 -15.86
CA LEU A 24 -20.91 -17.90 -15.64
C LEU A 24 -22.15 -18.24 -14.79
N ALA A 25 -23.15 -17.35 -14.72
CA ALA A 25 -24.39 -17.63 -13.97
C ALA A 25 -25.69 -17.23 -14.68
N SER A 26 -25.69 -17.03 -16.01
CA SER A 26 -26.90 -16.65 -16.75
C SER A 26 -27.29 -17.68 -17.82
N LEU A 27 -28.15 -18.63 -17.44
CA LEU A 27 -29.03 -19.47 -18.27
C LEU A 27 -29.99 -20.09 -17.24
N SER A 28 -31.27 -19.75 -17.11
CA SER A 28 -32.44 -19.88 -17.99
C SER A 28 -33.61 -19.33 -17.13
N ALA A 29 -34.82 -18.94 -17.53
CA ALA A 29 -35.60 -19.13 -18.73
C ALA A 29 -36.65 -18.01 -18.76
N ARG A 30 -37.10 -17.67 -19.97
CA ARG A 30 -38.29 -16.85 -20.20
C ARG A 30 -39.54 -17.63 -19.85
N ALA A 31 -40.47 -17.00 -19.14
CA ALA A 31 -41.90 -17.26 -19.27
C ALA A 31 -42.62 -15.91 -19.29
N GLN A 32 -43.36 -15.66 -20.37
CA GLN A 32 -44.26 -14.54 -20.56
C GLN A 32 -45.53 -14.79 -19.75
N ASP A 33 -46.16 -13.74 -19.21
CA ASP A 33 -47.63 -13.70 -19.11
C ASP A 33 -48.19 -12.26 -19.05
N ILE A 34 -48.87 -11.93 -20.17
CA ILE A 34 -50.11 -11.17 -20.44
C ILE A 34 -50.57 -10.07 -19.46
N PRO A 35 -50.85 -8.83 -19.94
CA PRO A 35 -51.40 -7.74 -19.14
C PRO A 35 -52.93 -7.81 -19.01
N ASN A 36 -53.46 -7.45 -17.83
CA ASN A 36 -54.89 -7.19 -17.65
C ASN A 36 -55.24 -5.71 -17.88
N PRO A 37 -56.42 -5.42 -18.47
CA PRO A 37 -56.79 -4.09 -18.95
C PRO A 37 -57.22 -3.14 -17.81
N PRO A 38 -57.18 -1.82 -18.02
CA PRO A 38 -57.61 -0.85 -17.02
C PRO A 38 -59.13 -0.74 -16.99
N LEU A 39 -59.69 -0.52 -15.80
CA LEU A 39 -61.10 -0.12 -15.63
C LEU A 39 -61.18 1.22 -14.87
N PRO A 40 -62.28 1.97 -15.07
CA PRO A 40 -62.28 3.43 -15.12
C PRO A 40 -62.55 4.09 -13.77
N GLY A 41 -62.14 5.36 -13.68
CA GLY A 41 -62.19 6.15 -12.47
C GLY A 41 -63.58 6.46 -11.94
N ALA A 42 -63.62 6.72 -10.63
CA ALA A 42 -64.63 7.49 -9.95
C ALA A 42 -63.91 8.42 -8.97
N GLY A 43 -64.02 9.73 -9.17
CA GLY A 43 -63.48 10.74 -8.26
C GLY A 43 -64.23 10.72 -6.93
N ASN A 44 -63.54 11.12 -5.86
CA ASN A 44 -64.18 11.46 -4.58
C ASN A 44 -63.38 12.58 -3.86
N PRO A 45 -64.07 13.38 -3.03
CA PRO A 45 -63.69 14.75 -2.68
C PRO A 45 -62.66 14.86 -1.55
N ALA A 46 -62.12 16.07 -1.38
CA ALA A 46 -61.06 16.42 -0.43
C ALA A 46 -61.41 16.05 1.04
N PRO A 47 -60.42 15.57 1.84
CA PRO A 47 -60.64 15.20 3.23
C PRO A 47 -60.67 16.42 4.17
N PRO A 48 -61.43 16.37 5.28
CA PRO A 48 -61.42 17.41 6.32
C PRO A 48 -60.11 17.38 7.13
N PRO A 49 -59.71 18.49 7.77
CA PRO A 49 -58.42 18.62 8.45
C PRO A 49 -58.31 17.71 9.68
N ALA A 50 -57.14 17.09 9.84
CA ALA A 50 -56.83 16.18 10.93
C ALA A 50 -56.80 16.89 12.31
N PRO A 51 -57.31 16.24 13.38
CA PRO A 51 -57.15 16.75 14.74
C PRO A 51 -55.69 16.66 15.20
N ALA A 52 -55.28 17.62 16.03
CA ALA A 52 -53.92 17.72 16.56
C ALA A 52 -53.49 16.44 17.29
N PRO A 53 -52.23 15.97 17.13
CA PRO A 53 -51.77 14.76 17.78
C PRO A 53 -51.71 14.95 19.30
N GLN A 54 -52.38 14.05 20.02
CA GLN A 54 -52.18 13.88 21.46
C GLN A 54 -50.77 13.31 21.71
N PRO A 55 -50.11 13.64 22.83
CA PRO A 55 -48.81 13.08 23.15
C PRO A 55 -48.97 11.60 23.50
N LEU A 56 -48.52 10.73 22.60
CA LEU A 56 -48.44 9.28 22.81
C LEU A 56 -47.28 8.96 23.75
N ALA A 57 -47.47 9.19 25.04
CA ALA A 57 -46.56 8.66 26.04
C ALA A 57 -46.49 7.12 25.89
N ASN A 58 -45.26 6.63 25.66
CA ASN A 58 -44.83 5.23 25.71
C ASN A 58 -44.82 4.42 24.39
N ARG A 59 -43.96 4.82 23.44
CA ARG A 59 -43.65 4.06 22.19
C ARG A 59 -42.65 2.89 22.37
N GLY A 60 -42.16 2.66 23.59
CA GLY A 60 -41.50 1.41 23.99
C GLY A 60 -40.09 1.16 23.42
N ILE A 61 -39.37 2.19 22.96
CA ILE A 61 -37.93 2.10 22.65
C ILE A 61 -37.16 1.97 23.97
N ILE A 62 -36.27 0.98 24.05
CA ILE A 62 -35.43 0.69 25.21
C ILE A 62 -34.12 1.47 25.05
N MET A 63 -33.90 2.43 25.96
CA MET A 63 -32.68 3.22 26.02
C MET A 63 -31.55 2.44 26.71
N PRO A 64 -30.28 2.72 26.39
CA PRO A 64 -29.15 2.10 27.07
C PRO A 64 -29.14 2.53 28.54
N VAL A 65 -29.07 1.55 29.45
CA VAL A 65 -28.96 1.78 30.90
C VAL A 65 -27.51 2.10 31.28
N GLU A 66 -26.57 1.42 30.62
CA GLU A 66 -25.13 1.55 30.82
C GLU A 66 -24.47 2.06 29.54
N LYS A 67 -23.32 2.74 29.68
CA LYS A 67 -22.59 3.41 28.61
C LYS A 67 -21.38 2.60 28.17
N SER A 68 -20.77 2.99 27.06
CA SER A 68 -19.50 2.39 26.59
C SER A 68 -18.40 2.38 27.66
N ALA A 69 -18.35 3.39 28.55
CA ALA A 69 -17.39 3.43 29.64
C ALA A 69 -17.54 2.27 30.65
N ASP A 70 -18.75 1.76 30.86
CA ASP A 70 -19.04 0.75 31.86
C ASP A 70 -18.54 -0.65 31.46
N ILE A 71 -18.34 -0.90 30.15
CA ILE A 71 -17.73 -2.14 29.65
C ILE A 71 -16.37 -2.41 30.28
N GLN A 72 -15.57 -1.36 30.50
CA GLN A 72 -14.26 -1.51 31.14
C GLN A 72 -14.40 -1.92 32.61
N THR A 73 -15.43 -1.43 33.30
CA THR A 73 -15.75 -1.78 34.69
C THR A 73 -16.08 -3.27 34.78
N HIS A 74 -17.01 -3.77 33.97
CA HIS A 74 -17.38 -5.19 33.94
C HIS A 74 -16.20 -6.10 33.55
N TRP A 75 -15.41 -5.70 32.56
CA TRP A 75 -14.21 -6.46 32.20
C TRP A 75 -13.17 -6.50 33.33
N SER A 76 -13.03 -5.41 34.10
CA SER A 76 -12.16 -5.39 35.27
C SER A 76 -12.67 -6.27 36.41
N ALA A 77 -13.99 -6.29 36.65
CA ALA A 77 -14.65 -7.14 37.63
C ALA A 77 -14.48 -8.62 37.29
N ARG A 78 -14.67 -9.01 36.02
CA ARG A 78 -14.35 -10.38 35.53
C ARG A 78 -12.95 -10.80 35.95
N ARG A 79 -11.95 -9.96 35.71
CA ARG A 79 -10.55 -10.27 36.04
C ARG A 79 -10.35 -10.48 37.55
N ASP A 80 -11.02 -9.67 38.37
CA ASP A 80 -10.94 -9.81 39.83
C ASP A 80 -11.62 -11.10 40.31
N TYR A 81 -12.77 -11.49 39.75
CA TYR A 81 -13.41 -12.77 40.06
C TYR A 81 -12.56 -13.98 39.63
N LEU A 82 -11.88 -13.91 38.48
CA LEU A 82 -10.94 -14.95 38.07
C LEU A 82 -9.75 -15.07 39.04
N ARG A 83 -9.25 -13.94 39.56
CA ARG A 83 -8.20 -13.95 40.60
C ARG A 83 -8.69 -14.62 41.89
N ASP A 84 -9.95 -14.40 42.24
CA ASP A 84 -10.58 -14.97 43.43
C ASP A 84 -11.10 -16.41 43.22
N ARG A 85 -10.90 -16.97 42.01
CA ARG A 85 -11.35 -18.31 41.58
C ARG A 85 -12.88 -18.49 41.59
N ASP A 86 -13.64 -17.40 41.43
CA ASP A 86 -15.09 -17.44 41.24
C ASP A 86 -15.41 -17.43 39.73
N GLU A 87 -15.31 -18.61 39.10
CA GLU A 87 -15.52 -18.77 37.65
C GLU A 87 -16.95 -18.37 37.23
N ARG A 88 -17.94 -18.65 38.06
CA ARG A 88 -19.35 -18.36 37.75
C ARG A 88 -19.57 -16.86 37.59
N ARG A 89 -19.09 -16.06 38.54
CA ARG A 89 -19.25 -14.60 38.43
C ARG A 89 -18.41 -14.01 37.32
N ALA A 90 -17.23 -14.57 37.05
CA ALA A 90 -16.44 -14.16 35.89
C ALA A 90 -17.20 -14.39 34.57
N ASP A 91 -17.86 -15.54 34.43
CA ASP A 91 -18.68 -15.86 33.26
C ASP A 91 -19.91 -14.95 33.15
N ASP A 92 -20.56 -14.63 34.28
CA ASP A 92 -21.69 -13.69 34.33
C ASP A 92 -21.27 -12.28 33.83
N GLU A 93 -20.12 -11.77 34.29
CA GLU A 93 -19.56 -10.48 33.82
C GLU A 93 -19.17 -10.53 32.33
N GLU A 94 -18.63 -11.65 31.85
CA GLU A 94 -18.27 -11.84 30.44
C GLU A 94 -19.52 -11.84 29.54
N GLN A 95 -20.60 -12.49 29.97
CA GLN A 95 -21.89 -12.47 29.28
C GLN A 95 -22.50 -11.06 29.29
N HIS A 96 -22.37 -10.32 30.39
CA HIS A 96 -22.84 -8.94 30.48
C HIS A 96 -22.09 -8.02 29.50
N VAL A 97 -20.76 -8.15 29.39
CA VAL A 97 -19.97 -7.43 28.38
C VAL A 97 -20.43 -7.75 26.95
N ARG A 98 -20.76 -9.01 26.65
CA ARG A 98 -21.32 -9.40 25.35
C ARG A 98 -22.66 -8.72 25.08
N GLN A 99 -23.54 -8.64 26.07
CA GLN A 99 -24.81 -7.94 25.95
C GLN A 99 -24.61 -6.44 25.72
N LEU A 100 -23.72 -5.78 26.48
CA LEU A 100 -23.43 -4.36 26.29
C LEU A 100 -22.84 -4.05 24.92
N LYS A 101 -21.93 -4.89 24.41
CA LYS A 101 -21.40 -4.76 23.05
C LYS A 101 -22.54 -4.76 22.02
N ASP A 102 -23.48 -5.67 22.18
CA ASP A 102 -24.63 -5.83 21.29
C ASP A 102 -25.59 -4.64 21.39
N ASP A 103 -25.91 -4.20 22.61
CA ASP A 103 -26.90 -3.16 22.91
C ASP A 103 -26.43 -1.77 22.51
N LEU A 104 -25.13 -1.53 22.67
CA LEU A 104 -24.47 -0.32 22.21
C LEU A 104 -24.08 -0.41 20.73
N ALA A 105 -24.29 -1.54 20.05
CA ALA A 105 -23.86 -1.73 18.66
C ALA A 105 -22.38 -1.39 18.43
N ILE A 106 -21.51 -1.80 19.38
CA ILE A 106 -20.06 -1.59 19.27
C ILE A 106 -19.47 -2.71 18.41
N GLU A 107 -18.70 -2.34 17.40
CA GLU A 107 -18.11 -3.31 16.48
C GLU A 107 -16.96 -4.07 17.14
N ASN A 108 -15.96 -3.35 17.70
CA ASN A 108 -14.75 -3.96 18.23
C ASN A 108 -14.38 -3.50 19.65
N LEU A 109 -14.06 -4.48 20.50
CA LEU A 109 -13.49 -4.30 21.83
C LEU A 109 -12.01 -4.72 21.80
N PHE A 110 -11.18 -3.93 21.09
CA PHE A 110 -9.77 -4.27 20.80
C PHE A 110 -8.95 -4.64 22.06
N PHE A 111 -9.15 -3.94 23.18
CA PHE A 111 -8.41 -4.22 24.42
C PHE A 111 -8.78 -5.58 25.04
N ILE A 112 -10.05 -5.98 24.94
CA ILE A 112 -10.56 -7.28 25.39
C ILE A 112 -10.05 -8.38 24.48
N GLY A 113 -10.16 -8.20 23.16
CA GLY A 113 -9.58 -9.13 22.19
C GLY A 113 -8.09 -9.36 22.45
N GLY A 114 -7.32 -8.30 22.67
CA GLY A 114 -5.90 -8.39 23.04
C GLY A 114 -5.63 -9.10 24.37
N ALA A 115 -6.50 -8.94 25.38
CA ALA A 115 -6.40 -9.65 26.65
C ALA A 115 -6.66 -11.15 26.48
N LEU A 116 -7.71 -11.52 25.75
CA LEU A 116 -8.08 -12.91 25.47
C LEU A 116 -7.04 -13.66 24.64
N ILE A 117 -6.36 -12.97 23.72
CA ILE A 117 -5.22 -13.55 22.99
C ILE A 117 -4.09 -13.93 23.96
N ARG A 118 -3.79 -13.08 24.95
CA ARG A 118 -2.79 -13.39 25.98
C ARG A 118 -3.23 -14.56 26.86
N GLU A 119 -4.49 -14.59 27.32
CA GLU A 119 -5.06 -15.72 28.06
C GLU A 119 -4.96 -17.03 27.25
N SER A 120 -5.20 -16.98 25.94
CA SER A 120 -5.04 -18.14 25.06
C SER A 120 -3.59 -18.61 24.95
N HIS A 121 -2.62 -17.69 24.82
CA HIS A 121 -1.20 -18.04 24.80
C HIS A 121 -0.77 -18.71 26.11
N GLU A 122 -1.25 -18.23 27.26
CA GLU A 122 -1.02 -18.86 28.56
C GLU A 122 -1.65 -20.25 28.64
N ALA A 123 -2.87 -20.42 28.13
CA ALA A 123 -3.54 -21.73 28.06
C ALA A 123 -2.79 -22.73 27.17
N LEU A 124 -2.25 -22.30 26.02
CA LEU A 124 -1.40 -23.15 25.18
C LEU A 124 -0.11 -23.55 25.89
N ALA A 125 0.55 -22.61 26.59
CA ALA A 125 1.74 -22.89 27.38
C ALA A 125 1.46 -23.89 28.52
N ALA A 126 0.25 -23.85 29.09
CA ALA A 126 -0.22 -24.79 30.09
C ALA A 126 -0.70 -26.15 29.53
N GLY A 127 -0.64 -26.36 28.21
CA GLY A 127 -1.08 -27.61 27.58
C GLY A 127 -2.61 -27.78 27.52
N ALA A 128 -3.37 -26.68 27.56
CA ALA A 128 -4.84 -26.66 27.50
C ALA A 128 -5.36 -26.06 26.17
N PRO A 129 -5.23 -26.77 25.03
CA PRO A 129 -5.56 -26.22 23.72
C PRO A 129 -7.08 -25.97 23.51
N VAL A 130 -7.95 -26.74 24.17
CA VAL A 130 -9.41 -26.53 24.11
C VAL A 130 -9.79 -25.17 24.71
N LEU A 131 -9.22 -24.84 25.87
CA LEU A 131 -9.40 -23.52 26.51
C LEU A 131 -8.83 -22.41 25.63
N ALA A 132 -7.65 -22.63 25.04
CA ALA A 132 -7.05 -21.67 24.11
C ALA A 132 -7.97 -21.36 22.91
N VAL A 133 -8.61 -22.39 22.33
CA VAL A 133 -9.58 -22.21 21.24
C VAL A 133 -10.81 -21.44 21.71
N GLN A 134 -11.33 -21.72 22.90
CA GLN A 134 -12.45 -20.96 23.48
C GLN A 134 -12.09 -19.48 23.65
N ARG A 135 -10.92 -19.17 24.19
CA ARG A 135 -10.45 -17.78 24.38
C ARG A 135 -10.23 -17.05 23.05
N CYS A 136 -9.64 -17.70 22.04
CA CYS A 136 -9.49 -17.05 20.73
C CYS A 136 -10.83 -16.87 20.00
N LYS A 137 -11.80 -17.80 20.11
CA LYS A 137 -13.15 -17.63 19.54
C LYS A 137 -13.84 -16.40 20.13
N LEU A 138 -13.74 -16.24 21.44
CA LEU A 138 -14.25 -15.07 22.14
C LEU A 138 -13.51 -13.79 21.74
N ALA A 139 -12.19 -13.86 21.50
CA ALA A 139 -11.43 -12.73 20.99
C ALA A 139 -11.91 -12.27 19.60
N VAL A 140 -12.19 -13.21 18.69
CA VAL A 140 -12.76 -12.93 17.36
C VAL A 140 -14.17 -12.35 17.48
N GLU A 141 -14.99 -12.85 18.41
CA GLU A 141 -16.32 -12.32 18.66
C GLU A 141 -16.29 -10.87 19.16
N PHE A 142 -15.41 -10.58 20.12
CA PHE A 142 -15.30 -9.24 20.69
C PHE A 142 -14.58 -8.23 19.80
N ALA A 143 -13.64 -8.68 18.98
CA ALA A 143 -12.86 -7.81 18.10
C ALA A 143 -12.63 -8.46 16.72
N PRO A 144 -13.68 -8.59 15.88
CA PRO A 144 -13.58 -9.21 14.56
C PRO A 144 -12.63 -8.47 13.61
N ALA A 145 -12.46 -7.16 13.76
CA ALA A 145 -11.50 -6.39 12.98
C ALA A 145 -10.06 -6.52 13.49
N LEU A 146 -9.80 -7.28 14.56
CA LEU A 146 -8.44 -7.50 15.09
C LEU A 146 -7.78 -8.72 14.40
N PRO A 147 -6.78 -8.52 13.53
CA PRO A 147 -6.18 -9.62 12.76
C PRO A 147 -5.53 -10.68 13.65
N GLU A 148 -4.93 -10.26 14.77
CA GLU A 148 -4.31 -11.16 15.74
C GLU A 148 -5.30 -12.08 16.44
N ALA A 149 -6.58 -11.72 16.54
CA ALA A 149 -7.61 -12.60 17.10
C ALA A 149 -7.83 -13.83 16.19
N HIS A 150 -7.87 -13.60 14.88
CA HIS A 150 -7.97 -14.66 13.89
C HIS A 150 -6.69 -15.52 13.82
N LEU A 151 -5.51 -14.91 13.88
CA LEU A 151 -4.25 -15.68 13.95
C LEU A 151 -4.12 -16.49 15.23
N CYS A 152 -4.57 -15.95 16.37
CA CYS A 152 -4.71 -16.69 17.63
C CYS A 152 -5.56 -17.95 17.40
N LEU A 153 -6.76 -17.78 16.83
CA LEU A 153 -7.69 -18.88 16.61
C LEU A 153 -7.12 -19.93 15.65
N ALA A 154 -6.49 -19.51 14.54
CA ALA A 154 -5.82 -20.41 13.62
C ALA A 154 -4.75 -21.27 14.30
N ARG A 155 -3.90 -20.66 15.15
CA ARG A 155 -2.86 -21.38 15.91
C ARG A 155 -3.46 -22.33 16.94
N ALA A 156 -4.47 -21.88 17.68
CA ALA A 156 -5.13 -22.68 18.71
C ALA A 156 -5.85 -23.90 18.11
N LEU A 157 -6.51 -23.75 16.95
CA LEU A 157 -7.16 -24.85 16.24
C LEU A 157 -6.17 -25.93 15.78
N VAL A 158 -5.00 -25.53 15.26
CA VAL A 158 -3.94 -26.49 14.87
C VAL A 158 -3.34 -27.19 16.08
N ALA A 159 -3.20 -26.48 17.21
CA ALA A 159 -2.71 -27.05 18.46
C ALA A 159 -3.71 -28.03 19.10
N GLU A 160 -5.01 -27.77 19.01
CA GLU A 160 -6.06 -28.68 19.46
C GLU A 160 -6.15 -29.91 18.56
N ASN A 161 -6.15 -29.72 17.25
CA ASN A 161 -6.26 -30.78 16.27
C ASN A 161 -5.45 -30.47 15.00
N ALA A 162 -4.37 -31.22 14.79
CA ALA A 162 -3.49 -31.06 13.63
C ALA A 162 -4.21 -31.25 12.27
N SER A 163 -5.37 -31.91 12.24
CA SER A 163 -6.18 -32.09 11.03
C SER A 163 -7.11 -30.92 10.71
N ALA A 164 -7.26 -29.94 11.61
CA ALA A 164 -8.12 -28.77 11.44
C ALA A 164 -7.52 -27.70 10.49
N ILE A 165 -6.88 -28.13 9.41
CA ILE A 165 -6.16 -27.27 8.46
C ILE A 165 -7.12 -26.30 7.75
N LYS A 166 -8.29 -26.78 7.31
CA LYS A 166 -9.26 -25.95 6.59
C LYS A 166 -9.84 -24.82 7.47
N PRO A 167 -10.34 -25.09 8.70
CA PRO A 167 -10.72 -24.04 9.64
C PRO A 167 -9.59 -23.05 9.93
N ALA A 168 -8.38 -23.54 10.21
CA ALA A 168 -7.23 -22.66 10.47
C ALA A 168 -6.88 -21.78 9.25
N PHE A 169 -6.97 -22.32 8.04
CA PHE A 169 -6.73 -21.55 6.81
C PHE A 169 -7.79 -20.46 6.61
N ASN A 170 -9.07 -20.75 6.89
CA ASN A 170 -10.13 -19.74 6.82
C ASN A 170 -9.86 -18.58 7.80
N GLU A 171 -9.42 -18.88 9.02
CA GLU A 171 -9.04 -17.85 9.99
C GLU A 171 -7.81 -17.05 9.53
N VAL A 172 -6.81 -17.69 8.91
CA VAL A 172 -5.70 -16.95 8.29
C VAL A 172 -6.20 -16.02 7.19
N THR A 173 -7.16 -16.45 6.35
CA THR A 173 -7.74 -15.57 5.34
C THR A 173 -8.54 -14.42 5.94
N ALA A 174 -9.28 -14.67 7.03
CA ALA A 174 -10.01 -13.63 7.76
C ALA A 174 -9.03 -12.61 8.38
N SER A 175 -7.90 -13.07 8.93
CA SER A 175 -6.83 -12.18 9.39
C SER A 175 -6.29 -11.27 8.27
N VAL A 176 -6.08 -11.81 7.06
CA VAL A 176 -5.58 -11.01 5.93
C VAL A 176 -6.63 -10.01 5.46
N GLN A 177 -7.91 -10.37 5.52
CA GLN A 177 -9.01 -9.45 5.22
C GLN A 177 -9.09 -8.33 6.27
N ALA A 178 -8.99 -8.67 7.56
CA ALA A 178 -8.94 -7.68 8.64
C ALA A 178 -7.74 -6.72 8.50
N ASP A 179 -6.55 -7.25 8.16
CA ASP A 179 -5.36 -6.43 7.85
C ASP A 179 -5.60 -5.43 6.70
N GLY A 180 -6.31 -5.89 5.66
CA GLY A 180 -6.62 -5.07 4.48
C GLY A 180 -7.67 -3.99 4.76
N ASN A 181 -8.60 -4.26 5.68
CA ASN A 181 -9.68 -3.34 6.04
C ASN A 181 -9.24 -2.31 7.10
N ASP A 182 -8.20 -2.60 7.89
CA ASP A 182 -7.63 -1.64 8.84
C ASP A 182 -6.67 -0.67 8.11
N PRO A 183 -7.00 0.63 7.98
CA PRO A 183 -6.14 1.60 7.31
C PRO A 183 -4.79 1.79 8.01
N ARG A 184 -4.69 1.55 9.32
CA ARG A 184 -3.42 1.67 10.06
C ARG A 184 -2.43 0.61 9.60
N ILE A 185 -2.91 -0.62 9.42
CA ILE A 185 -2.08 -1.75 9.01
C ILE A 185 -1.84 -1.71 7.51
N SER A 186 -2.90 -1.61 6.71
CA SER A 186 -2.81 -1.66 5.24
C SER A 186 -1.93 -0.55 4.68
N ARG A 187 -2.03 0.69 5.18
CA ARG A 187 -1.15 1.80 4.78
C ARG A 187 0.29 1.56 5.22
N ALA A 188 0.53 1.08 6.45
CA ALA A 188 1.87 0.77 6.92
C ALA A 188 2.55 -0.36 6.10
N VAL A 189 1.80 -1.42 5.77
CA VAL A 189 2.26 -2.51 4.90
C VAL A 189 2.57 -1.98 3.50
N LEU A 190 1.68 -1.17 2.91
CA LEU A 190 1.88 -0.59 1.59
C LEU A 190 3.13 0.30 1.55
N ALA A 191 3.29 1.20 2.53
CA ALA A 191 4.47 2.06 2.64
C ALA A 191 5.77 1.26 2.83
N ASN A 192 5.74 0.18 3.62
CA ASN A 192 6.88 -0.71 3.79
C ASN A 192 7.26 -1.46 2.50
N VAL A 193 6.27 -1.96 1.75
CA VAL A 193 6.49 -2.61 0.45
C VAL A 193 7.06 -1.61 -0.55
N LEU A 194 6.44 -0.44 -0.70
CA LEU A 194 6.90 0.60 -1.62
C LEU A 194 8.30 1.10 -1.25
N GLY A 195 8.56 1.36 0.03
CA GLY A 195 9.88 1.76 0.53
C GLY A 195 10.96 0.72 0.29
N THR A 196 10.64 -0.57 0.48
CA THR A 196 11.58 -1.68 0.19
C THR A 196 11.92 -1.75 -1.30
N LEU A 197 10.89 -1.67 -2.17
CA LEU A 197 11.08 -1.64 -3.62
C LEU A 197 11.87 -0.41 -4.08
N PHE A 198 11.63 0.74 -3.45
CA PHE A 198 12.33 1.99 -3.73
C PHE A 198 13.83 1.89 -3.37
N VAL A 199 14.15 1.40 -2.17
CA VAL A 199 15.55 1.15 -1.77
C VAL A 199 16.23 0.13 -2.70
N GLY A 200 15.52 -0.95 -3.06
CA GLY A 200 15.99 -1.95 -4.02
C GLY A 200 16.28 -1.34 -5.39
N LEU A 201 15.41 -0.46 -5.88
CA LEU A 201 15.59 0.27 -7.14
C LEU A 201 16.83 1.17 -7.13
N LEU A 202 17.03 1.95 -6.06
CA LEU A 202 18.22 2.82 -5.91
C LEU A 202 19.52 2.00 -5.83
N ALA A 203 19.50 0.89 -5.07
CA ALA A 203 20.65 -0.01 -4.95
C ALA A 203 20.98 -0.71 -6.28
N ALA A 204 19.98 -1.16 -7.03
CA ALA A 204 20.15 -1.76 -8.35
C ALA A 204 20.67 -0.74 -9.37
N ALA A 205 20.19 0.51 -9.32
CA ALA A 205 20.68 1.61 -10.14
C ALA A 205 22.18 1.87 -9.88
N LEU A 206 22.57 2.00 -8.62
CA LEU A 206 23.97 2.19 -8.22
C LEU A 206 24.85 1.02 -8.68
N ALA A 207 24.42 -0.21 -8.44
CA ALA A 207 25.13 -1.41 -8.87
C ALA A 207 25.33 -1.45 -10.40
N PHE A 208 24.27 -1.13 -11.16
CA PHE A 208 24.34 -1.08 -12.61
C PHE A 208 25.38 -0.06 -13.10
N VAL A 209 25.38 1.15 -12.54
CA VAL A 209 26.34 2.21 -12.88
C VAL A 209 27.78 1.79 -12.56
N LEU A 210 28.01 1.20 -11.38
CA LEU A 210 29.34 0.72 -10.97
C LEU A 210 29.87 -0.38 -11.89
N VAL A 211 29.01 -1.34 -12.26
CA VAL A 211 29.37 -2.44 -13.16
C VAL A 211 29.62 -1.92 -14.58
N LEU A 212 28.78 -0.99 -15.06
CA LEU A 212 28.95 -0.35 -16.35
C LEU A 212 30.29 0.41 -16.41
N PHE A 213 30.63 1.16 -15.35
CA PHE A 213 31.92 1.81 -15.24
C PHE A 213 33.08 0.81 -15.23
N ALA A 214 33.02 -0.23 -14.40
CA ALA A 214 34.06 -1.26 -14.34
C ALA A 214 34.29 -1.92 -15.72
N ARG A 215 33.22 -2.10 -16.50
CA ARG A 215 33.30 -2.63 -17.86
C ARG A 215 34.06 -1.69 -18.81
N TYR A 216 33.92 -0.38 -18.68
CA TYR A 216 34.47 0.60 -19.63
C TYR A 216 35.68 1.41 -19.12
N ALA A 217 36.06 1.25 -17.85
CA ALA A 217 37.09 2.04 -17.17
C ALA A 217 38.45 2.06 -17.90
N ASN A 218 38.87 0.92 -18.48
CA ASN A 218 40.12 0.86 -19.23
C ASN A 218 40.09 1.66 -20.54
N LEU A 219 38.94 1.75 -21.23
CA LEU A 219 38.80 2.54 -22.45
C LEU A 219 38.78 4.03 -22.12
N TYR A 220 38.02 4.41 -21.07
CA TYR A 220 38.02 5.76 -20.54
C TYR A 220 39.45 6.23 -20.18
N ALA A 221 40.18 5.44 -19.39
CA ALA A 221 41.56 5.75 -19.02
C ALA A 221 42.51 5.83 -20.22
N HIS A 222 42.26 5.03 -21.27
CA HIS A 222 43.06 5.07 -22.49
C HIS A 222 42.81 6.37 -23.28
N ASP A 223 41.56 6.78 -23.48
CA ASP A 223 41.27 8.00 -24.25
C ASP A 223 41.63 9.28 -23.48
N VAL A 224 41.47 9.30 -22.16
CA VAL A 224 41.92 10.43 -21.33
C VAL A 224 43.43 10.64 -21.44
N HIS A 225 44.23 9.57 -21.57
CA HIS A 225 45.67 9.67 -21.77
C HIS A 225 46.04 10.45 -23.03
N HIS A 226 45.24 10.35 -24.09
CA HIS A 226 45.46 11.09 -25.35
C HIS A 226 45.12 12.57 -25.30
N LEU A 227 44.52 13.05 -24.20
CA LEU A 227 44.30 14.48 -23.97
C LEU A 227 45.56 15.20 -23.46
N PHE A 228 46.62 14.46 -23.09
CA PHE A 228 47.84 15.01 -22.52
C PHE A 228 49.02 14.98 -23.51
N PRO A 229 49.97 15.94 -23.42
CA PRO A 229 51.12 16.01 -24.31
C PRO A 229 52.08 14.83 -24.16
N VAL A 230 52.91 14.63 -25.20
CA VAL A 230 53.91 13.56 -25.28
C VAL A 230 54.93 13.71 -24.14
N GLY A 231 54.87 12.82 -23.15
CA GLY A 231 55.74 12.84 -21.97
C GLY A 231 55.05 12.44 -20.66
N ALA A 232 53.72 12.54 -20.58
CA ALA A 232 52.97 12.09 -19.41
C ALA A 232 53.02 10.56 -19.27
N ARG A 233 53.36 10.06 -18.08
CA ARG A 233 53.34 8.61 -17.83
C ARG A 233 51.89 8.13 -17.69
N ARG A 234 51.58 6.92 -18.19
CA ARG A 234 50.22 6.33 -18.14
C ARG A 234 49.62 6.27 -16.73
N TRP A 235 50.44 6.11 -15.69
CA TRP A 235 49.96 6.10 -14.32
C TRP A 235 49.53 7.49 -13.83
N GLN A 236 50.22 8.56 -14.24
CA GLN A 236 49.87 9.95 -13.90
C GLN A 236 48.53 10.34 -14.53
N THR A 237 48.32 10.01 -15.80
CA THR A 237 47.05 10.30 -16.49
C THR A 237 45.89 9.46 -15.95
N LYS A 238 46.14 8.22 -15.52
CA LYS A 238 45.14 7.39 -14.82
C LYS A 238 44.75 7.97 -13.46
N MET A 239 45.72 8.45 -12.68
CA MET A 239 45.46 9.13 -11.41
C MET A 239 44.63 10.39 -11.63
N LEU A 240 44.98 11.20 -12.63
CA LEU A 240 44.21 12.41 -12.95
C LEU A 240 42.80 12.09 -13.46
N ALA A 241 42.63 11.06 -14.30
CA ALA A 241 41.31 10.61 -14.74
C ALA A 241 40.44 10.17 -13.55
N LEU A 242 41.03 9.48 -12.58
CA LEU A 242 40.34 9.09 -11.34
C LEU A 242 39.97 10.31 -10.49
N VAL A 243 40.87 11.29 -10.35
CA VAL A 243 40.60 12.54 -9.61
C VAL A 243 39.47 13.34 -10.27
N LEU A 244 39.44 13.44 -11.60
CA LEU A 244 38.36 14.12 -12.32
C LEU A 244 37.01 13.42 -12.12
N LEU A 245 37.01 12.09 -12.09
CA LEU A 245 35.80 11.30 -11.87
C LEU A 245 35.29 11.43 -10.43
N LEU A 246 36.20 11.44 -9.45
CA LEU A 246 35.92 11.58 -8.02
C LEU A 246 35.82 13.04 -7.56
N LEU A 247 35.95 14.02 -8.47
CA LEU A 247 35.84 15.44 -8.16
C LEU A 247 34.59 15.78 -7.33
N PRO A 248 33.40 15.24 -7.62
CA PRO A 248 32.23 15.51 -6.79
C PRO A 248 32.40 15.06 -5.33
N VAL A 249 33.09 13.95 -5.08
CA VAL A 249 33.37 13.47 -3.71
C VAL A 249 34.31 14.42 -2.98
N PHE A 250 35.36 14.90 -3.64
CA PHE A 250 36.29 15.88 -3.06
C PHE A 250 35.62 17.21 -2.72
N LEU A 251 34.64 17.62 -3.52
CA LEU A 251 33.83 18.81 -3.29
C LEU A 251 32.67 18.59 -2.32
N GLN A 252 32.59 17.41 -1.68
CA GLN A 252 31.50 17.02 -0.77
C GLN A 252 30.11 17.17 -1.41
N MET A 253 30.05 17.01 -2.73
CA MET A 253 28.81 16.91 -3.47
C MET A 253 28.23 15.51 -3.22
N GLY A 254 26.90 15.40 -3.16
CA GLY A 254 26.25 14.13 -2.86
C GLY A 254 26.54 13.02 -3.89
N PRO A 255 26.00 11.80 -3.69
CA PRO A 255 26.25 10.65 -4.57
C PRO A 255 25.77 10.86 -6.01
N VAL A 256 24.76 11.72 -6.23
CA VAL A 256 24.16 11.92 -7.55
C VAL A 256 25.12 12.57 -8.55
N PRO A 257 25.79 13.70 -8.24
CA PRO A 257 26.88 14.24 -9.05
C PRO A 257 27.97 13.21 -9.44
N LEU A 258 28.36 12.32 -8.52
CA LEU A 258 29.31 11.25 -8.82
C LEU A 258 28.77 10.24 -9.85
N ILE A 259 27.51 9.83 -9.70
CA ILE A 259 26.85 8.95 -10.69
C ILE A 259 26.87 9.61 -12.08
N PHE A 260 26.72 10.93 -12.14
CA PHE A 260 26.69 11.66 -13.41
C PHE A 260 28.06 11.75 -14.07
N THR A 261 29.11 12.07 -13.32
CA THR A 261 30.49 12.07 -13.86
C THR A 261 30.87 10.69 -14.37
N VAL A 262 30.47 9.63 -13.66
CA VAL A 262 30.68 8.24 -14.08
C VAL A 262 29.93 7.91 -15.38
N LEU A 263 28.64 8.26 -15.47
CA LEU A 263 27.85 7.99 -16.67
C LEU A 263 28.32 8.79 -17.90
N LEU A 264 28.71 10.05 -17.71
CA LEU A 264 29.31 10.88 -18.76
C LEU A 264 30.64 10.29 -19.25
N ALA A 265 31.48 9.81 -18.33
CA ALA A 265 32.75 9.17 -18.66
C ALA A 265 32.57 7.91 -19.53
N VAL A 266 31.45 7.21 -19.37
CA VAL A 266 31.18 5.94 -20.09
C VAL A 266 30.32 6.13 -21.34
N ALA A 267 29.63 7.26 -21.49
CA ALA A 267 28.64 7.53 -22.55
C ALA A 267 29.17 7.31 -23.98
N LEU A 268 30.45 7.60 -24.22
CA LEU A 268 31.10 7.43 -25.53
C LEU A 268 31.29 5.95 -25.92
N TYR A 269 31.39 5.05 -24.94
CA TYR A 269 31.71 3.62 -25.13
C TYR A 269 30.50 2.72 -25.01
N ALA A 270 29.50 3.14 -24.22
CA ALA A 270 28.29 2.38 -23.98
C ALA A 270 27.50 2.12 -25.27
N THR A 271 26.83 0.96 -25.30
CA THR A 271 25.86 0.61 -26.34
C THR A 271 24.59 1.46 -26.21
N SER A 272 23.79 1.55 -27.28
CA SER A 272 22.56 2.35 -27.26
C SER A 272 21.55 1.85 -26.22
N VAL A 273 21.51 0.53 -25.94
CA VAL A 273 20.67 -0.03 -24.88
C VAL A 273 21.18 0.37 -23.49
N GLU A 274 22.49 0.37 -23.26
CA GLU A 274 23.07 0.82 -21.98
C GLU A 274 22.86 2.31 -21.75
N VAL A 275 22.96 3.13 -22.80
CA VAL A 275 22.66 4.57 -22.72
C VAL A 275 21.18 4.81 -22.44
N MET A 276 20.29 4.10 -23.11
CA MET A 276 18.85 4.16 -22.83
C MET A 276 18.57 3.82 -21.36
N LEU A 277 19.17 2.74 -20.84
CA LEU A 277 19.03 2.35 -19.44
C LEU A 277 19.66 3.38 -18.49
N ALA A 278 20.83 3.93 -18.80
CA ALA A 278 21.46 4.98 -18.01
C ALA A 278 20.55 6.22 -17.92
N CYS A 279 19.97 6.66 -19.04
CA CYS A 279 19.01 7.77 -19.06
C CYS A 279 17.74 7.45 -18.26
N ALA A 280 17.23 6.22 -18.33
CA ALA A 280 16.10 5.79 -17.51
C ALA A 280 16.43 5.82 -16.01
N LEU A 281 17.62 5.37 -15.61
CA LEU A 281 18.10 5.43 -14.22
C LEU A 281 18.26 6.87 -13.73
N LEU A 282 18.73 7.78 -14.58
CA LEU A 282 18.78 9.21 -14.29
C LEU A 282 17.37 9.79 -14.08
N GLY A 283 16.39 9.36 -14.88
CA GLY A 283 14.98 9.71 -14.68
C GLY A 283 14.43 9.21 -13.34
N VAL A 284 14.76 7.97 -12.95
CA VAL A 284 14.41 7.42 -11.63
C VAL A 284 15.04 8.24 -10.50
N LEU A 285 16.32 8.60 -10.60
CA LEU A 285 16.98 9.44 -9.61
C LEU A 285 16.33 10.83 -9.51
N ALA A 286 15.91 11.41 -10.64
CA ALA A 286 15.18 12.67 -10.67
C ALA A 286 13.81 12.57 -9.97
N ALA A 287 13.09 11.47 -10.18
CA ALA A 287 11.79 11.22 -9.57
C ALA A 287 11.91 10.79 -8.10
N SER A 288 13.09 10.38 -7.63
CA SER A 288 13.28 9.76 -6.32
C SER A 288 12.81 10.62 -5.13
N PRO A 289 12.97 11.97 -5.10
CA PRO A 289 12.41 12.79 -4.02
C PRO A 289 10.87 12.71 -3.97
N TRP A 290 10.21 12.74 -5.13
CA TRP A 290 8.74 12.68 -5.23
C TRP A 290 8.22 11.28 -4.89
N MET A 291 8.97 10.24 -5.25
CA MET A 291 8.66 8.86 -4.85
C MET A 291 8.75 8.70 -3.34
N ALA A 292 9.82 9.22 -2.71
CA ALA A 292 10.00 9.15 -1.27
C ALA A 292 8.93 9.94 -0.51
N GLU A 293 8.60 11.14 -0.97
CA GLU A 293 7.49 11.94 -0.45
C GLU A 293 6.15 11.19 -0.59
N GLY A 294 5.86 10.61 -1.76
CA GLY A 294 4.65 9.82 -1.97
C GLY A 294 4.55 8.59 -1.05
N ILE A 295 5.68 7.90 -0.80
CA ILE A 295 5.75 6.80 0.17
C ILE A 295 5.47 7.31 1.58
N ALA A 296 6.03 8.47 1.95
CA ALA A 296 5.79 9.10 3.24
C ALA A 296 4.34 9.59 3.41
N ARG A 297 3.68 10.05 2.35
CA ARG A 297 2.24 10.38 2.39
C ARG A 297 1.38 9.15 2.66
N VAL A 298 1.68 8.02 2.01
CA VAL A 298 1.00 6.74 2.31
C VAL A 298 1.22 6.37 3.79
N ALA A 299 2.43 6.59 4.31
CA ALA A 299 2.76 6.34 5.72
C ALA A 299 2.09 7.30 6.72
N ALA A 300 1.66 8.48 6.29
CA ALA A 300 1.05 9.50 7.13
C ALA A 300 -0.38 9.11 7.52
N TYR A 301 -0.49 8.32 8.59
CA TYR A 301 -1.75 7.91 9.21
C TYR A 301 -1.52 7.71 10.71
N GLY A 302 -1.37 8.82 11.44
CA GLY A 302 -0.91 8.81 12.83
C GLY A 302 -1.50 9.91 13.70
N GLY A 303 -2.32 10.79 13.12
CA GLY A 303 -2.94 11.91 13.81
C GLY A 303 -4.45 11.71 14.04
N PRO A 304 -5.27 12.77 13.89
CA PRO A 304 -6.71 12.73 14.16
C PRO A 304 -7.46 11.66 13.35
N SER A 305 -7.00 11.30 12.15
CA SER A 305 -7.64 10.29 11.31
C SER A 305 -7.68 8.93 12.00
N VAL A 306 -6.62 8.57 12.73
CA VAL A 306 -6.54 7.34 13.52
C VAL A 306 -7.52 7.39 14.69
N ASP A 307 -7.58 8.53 15.37
CA ASP A 307 -8.46 8.73 16.52
C ASP A 307 -9.94 8.62 16.13
N VAL A 308 -10.32 9.23 15.00
CA VAL A 308 -11.67 9.11 14.41
C VAL A 308 -11.98 7.66 14.07
N TRP A 309 -11.07 6.97 13.39
CA TRP A 309 -11.26 5.56 13.02
C TRP A 309 -11.44 4.66 14.25
N LEU A 310 -10.68 4.91 15.33
CA LEU A 310 -10.78 4.16 16.59
C LEU A 310 -12.12 4.34 17.31
N ILE A 311 -12.73 5.52 17.23
CA ILE A 311 -14.04 5.78 17.83
C ILE A 311 -15.16 5.13 17.02
N GLU A 312 -15.07 5.20 15.68
CA GLU A 312 -16.07 4.64 14.78
C GLU A 312 -16.12 3.11 14.85
N HIS A 313 -14.96 2.44 14.88
CA HIS A 313 -14.86 0.98 14.85
C HIS A 313 -14.62 0.35 16.23
N GLY A 314 -14.24 1.15 17.23
CA GLY A 314 -13.89 0.67 18.56
C GLY A 314 -14.86 1.08 19.66
N LEU A 315 -14.44 0.85 20.90
CA LEU A 315 -15.20 1.26 22.09
C LEU A 315 -15.33 2.79 22.18
N GLY A 316 -14.24 3.51 21.84
CA GLY A 316 -14.16 4.96 21.92
C GLY A 316 -14.14 5.47 23.35
N THR A 317 -13.37 4.89 24.27
CA THR A 317 -13.23 5.37 25.66
C THR A 317 -11.78 5.66 26.05
N GLY A 318 -10.85 5.49 25.11
CA GLY A 318 -9.43 5.73 25.33
C GLY A 318 -9.03 7.21 25.18
N PRO A 319 -7.71 7.48 25.17
CA PRO A 319 -7.18 8.84 25.06
C PRO A 319 -7.51 9.51 23.72
N GLU A 320 -7.90 8.75 22.69
CA GLU A 320 -8.39 9.26 21.40
C GLU A 320 -9.58 10.23 21.56
N VAL A 321 -10.53 9.93 22.46
CA VAL A 321 -11.69 10.79 22.70
C VAL A 321 -11.25 12.13 23.27
N GLN A 322 -10.31 12.12 24.22
CA GLN A 322 -9.81 13.34 24.85
C GLN A 322 -9.05 14.21 23.85
N ARG A 323 -8.25 13.59 22.96
CA ARG A 323 -7.54 14.30 21.90
C ARG A 323 -8.51 14.96 20.92
N LEU A 324 -9.55 14.25 20.48
CA LEU A 324 -10.56 14.82 19.59
C LEU A 324 -11.40 15.87 20.30
N GLN A 325 -11.80 15.66 21.55
CA GLN A 325 -12.55 16.65 22.33
C GLN A 325 -11.77 17.96 22.49
N LYS A 326 -10.46 17.90 22.75
CA LYS A 326 -9.61 19.10 22.79
C LYS A 326 -9.52 19.79 21.42
N ARG A 327 -9.56 19.02 20.34
CA ARG A 327 -9.47 19.53 18.97
C ARG A 327 -10.73 20.30 18.57
N LEU A 328 -11.89 19.90 19.11
CA LEU A 328 -13.16 20.62 18.96
C LEU A 328 -13.05 22.10 19.36
N ASP A 329 -12.19 22.45 20.33
CA ASP A 329 -12.00 23.84 20.76
C ASP A 329 -11.28 24.71 19.71
N SER A 330 -10.56 24.08 18.77
CA SER A 330 -9.64 24.76 17.86
C SER A 330 -10.04 24.70 16.38
N SER A 331 -10.86 23.72 15.98
CA SER A 331 -11.21 23.47 14.58
C SER A 331 -12.60 22.89 14.43
N ASN A 332 -13.34 23.30 13.39
CA ASN A 332 -14.60 22.67 13.00
C ASN A 332 -14.33 21.69 11.84
N GLU A 333 -14.20 20.41 12.17
CA GLU A 333 -13.85 19.34 11.23
C GLU A 333 -14.99 18.30 11.23
N LEU A 334 -15.74 18.22 10.14
CA LEU A 334 -16.95 17.40 10.05
C LEU A 334 -16.75 15.97 10.55
N ALA A 335 -15.68 15.29 10.13
CA ALA A 335 -15.42 13.91 10.53
C ALA A 335 -15.23 13.73 12.04
N VAL A 336 -14.65 14.73 12.71
CA VAL A 336 -14.46 14.69 14.17
C VAL A 336 -15.80 14.86 14.88
N ASP A 337 -16.58 15.87 14.49
CA ASP A 337 -17.92 16.12 15.04
C ASP A 337 -18.84 14.91 14.80
N PHE A 338 -18.82 14.34 13.59
CA PHE A 338 -19.61 13.18 13.21
C PHE A 338 -19.30 11.94 14.06
N ALA A 339 -18.02 11.60 14.25
CA ALA A 339 -17.62 10.42 15.00
C ALA A 339 -17.94 10.55 16.49
N LEU A 340 -17.71 11.74 17.06
CA LEU A 340 -18.09 12.01 18.45
C LEU A 340 -19.61 12.03 18.63
N ALA A 341 -20.38 12.52 17.65
CA ALA A 341 -21.84 12.50 17.68
C ALA A 341 -22.40 11.07 17.67
N ARG A 342 -21.86 10.20 16.79
CA ARG A 342 -22.25 8.77 16.75
C ARG A 342 -21.96 8.07 18.08
N LYS A 343 -20.79 8.34 18.67
CA LYS A 343 -20.45 7.84 20.00
C LYS A 343 -21.42 8.35 21.07
N ALA A 344 -21.72 9.66 21.09
CA ALA A 344 -22.64 10.24 22.06
C ALA A 344 -24.05 9.64 21.96
N LYS A 345 -24.58 9.50 20.73
CA LYS A 345 -25.86 8.82 20.45
C LYS A 345 -25.84 7.38 20.93
N ARG A 346 -24.75 6.65 20.69
CA ARG A 346 -24.58 5.26 21.14
C ARG A 346 -24.68 5.14 22.65
N ASP A 347 -24.08 6.07 23.38
CA ASP A 347 -24.11 6.15 24.85
C ASP A 347 -25.43 6.73 25.41
N GLY A 348 -26.38 7.10 24.55
CA GLY A 348 -27.66 7.73 24.93
C GLY A 348 -27.56 9.22 25.27
N ASP A 349 -26.43 9.88 25.03
CA ASP A 349 -26.29 11.33 25.14
C ASP A 349 -26.79 12.02 23.85
N PHE A 350 -28.11 12.04 23.69
CA PHE A 350 -28.77 12.59 22.51
C PHE A 350 -28.59 14.11 22.38
N ALA A 351 -28.65 14.84 23.49
CA ALA A 351 -28.40 16.28 23.50
C ALA A 351 -26.96 16.64 23.07
N GLY A 352 -25.97 15.85 23.49
CA GLY A 352 -24.60 15.97 23.01
C GLY A 352 -24.47 15.64 21.52
N ALA A 353 -25.11 14.55 21.08
CA ALA A 353 -25.10 14.13 19.68
C ALA A 353 -25.75 15.15 18.75
N GLU A 354 -26.89 15.72 19.12
CA GLU A 354 -27.60 16.76 18.37
C GLU A 354 -26.69 17.96 18.12
N LYS A 355 -26.07 18.49 19.18
CA LYS A 355 -25.15 19.64 19.08
C LYS A 355 -23.98 19.38 18.15
N LEU A 356 -23.37 18.19 18.25
CA LEU A 356 -22.24 17.81 17.40
C LEU A 356 -22.67 17.64 15.94
N TYR A 357 -23.83 17.05 15.66
CA TYR A 357 -24.34 16.97 14.29
C TYR A 357 -24.72 18.33 13.71
N GLN A 358 -25.34 19.21 14.50
CA GLN A 358 -25.64 20.58 14.05
C GLN A 358 -24.36 21.33 13.68
N ARG A 359 -23.32 21.23 14.52
CA ARG A 359 -22.01 21.79 14.21
C ARG A 359 -21.37 21.15 12.97
N ALA A 360 -21.51 19.84 12.78
CA ALA A 360 -21.03 19.14 11.60
C ALA A 360 -21.67 19.66 10.30
N LEU A 361 -22.94 20.09 10.34
CA LEU A 361 -23.63 20.75 9.21
C LEU A 361 -23.10 22.15 8.91
N GLU A 362 -22.47 22.82 9.89
CA GLU A 362 -21.81 24.12 9.71
C GLU A 362 -20.41 24.00 9.11
N ALA A 363 -19.84 22.79 9.03
CA ALA A 363 -18.51 22.56 8.51
C ALA A 363 -18.45 22.81 6.99
N SER A 364 -17.44 23.56 6.55
CA SER A 364 -17.23 23.85 5.14
C SER A 364 -16.65 22.65 4.38
N GLY A 365 -17.09 22.42 3.14
CA GLY A 365 -16.47 21.45 2.22
C GLY A 365 -16.99 20.02 2.33
N ALA A 366 -18.11 19.80 3.03
CA ALA A 366 -18.77 18.51 3.10
C ALA A 366 -19.30 18.05 1.73
N SER A 367 -19.12 16.78 1.39
CA SER A 367 -19.74 16.20 0.19
C SER A 367 -21.25 15.99 0.38
N SER A 368 -21.98 15.83 -0.72
CA SER A 368 -23.42 15.48 -0.67
C SER A 368 -23.68 14.19 0.13
N LEU A 369 -22.78 13.21 0.03
CA LEU A 369 -22.88 11.96 0.78
C LEU A 369 -22.65 12.19 2.27
N GLY A 370 -21.66 13.00 2.64
CA GLY A 370 -21.39 13.31 4.02
C GLY A 370 -22.50 14.11 4.70
N LEU A 371 -23.06 15.11 4.01
CA LEU A 371 -24.22 15.85 4.51
C LEU A 371 -25.44 14.93 4.65
N ALA A 372 -25.68 14.04 3.68
CA ALA A 372 -26.77 13.06 3.78
C ALA A 372 -26.59 12.12 4.98
N ALA A 373 -25.36 11.68 5.25
CA ALA A 373 -25.05 10.86 6.43
C ALA A 373 -25.31 11.62 7.75
N VAL A 374 -24.92 12.89 7.83
CA VAL A 374 -25.20 13.76 8.99
C VAL A 374 -26.70 13.93 9.18
N HIS A 375 -27.46 14.26 8.13
CA HIS A 375 -28.92 14.41 8.21
C HIS A 375 -29.62 13.10 8.63
N ASN A 376 -29.22 11.95 8.08
CA ASN A 376 -29.76 10.67 8.52
C ASN A 376 -29.53 10.44 10.02
N ASN A 377 -28.30 10.61 10.48
CA ASN A 377 -27.95 10.31 11.87
C ASN A 377 -28.51 11.35 12.85
N LEU A 378 -28.66 12.61 12.43
CA LEU A 378 -29.39 13.63 13.20
C LEU A 378 -30.89 13.27 13.28
N GLY A 379 -31.48 12.77 12.21
CA GLY A 379 -32.84 12.22 12.22
C GLY A 379 -32.99 11.06 13.19
N ASN A 380 -31.98 10.19 13.29
CA ASN A 380 -31.94 9.10 14.27
C ASN A 380 -31.97 9.64 15.71
N VAL A 381 -31.21 10.71 16.01
CA VAL A 381 -31.24 11.37 17.33
C VAL A 381 -32.65 11.88 17.63
N TYR A 382 -33.26 12.66 16.73
CA TYR A 382 -34.61 13.18 16.94
C TYR A 382 -35.67 12.08 17.11
N LEU A 383 -35.54 10.97 16.37
CA LEU A 383 -36.47 9.84 16.50
C LEU A 383 -36.35 9.16 17.87
N LEU A 384 -35.13 9.04 18.39
CA LEU A 384 -34.87 8.48 19.72
C LEU A 384 -35.33 9.42 20.84
N GLU A 385 -35.36 10.73 20.59
CA GLU A 385 -35.96 11.75 21.47
C GLU A 385 -37.49 11.89 21.31
N ASP A 386 -38.14 10.99 20.55
CA ASP A 386 -39.58 10.96 20.24
C ASP A 386 -40.09 12.17 19.40
N ASP A 387 -39.19 12.91 18.74
CA ASP A 387 -39.54 13.95 17.77
C ASP A 387 -39.58 13.38 16.34
N ALA A 388 -40.61 12.56 16.08
CA ALA A 388 -40.78 11.88 14.79
C ALA A 388 -40.95 12.85 13.61
N GLN A 389 -41.50 14.05 13.83
CA GLN A 389 -41.70 15.04 12.76
C GLN A 389 -40.36 15.62 12.32
N LYS A 390 -39.49 16.03 13.25
CA LYS A 390 -38.14 16.45 12.88
C LYS A 390 -37.35 15.32 12.25
N ALA A 391 -37.46 14.10 12.79
CA ALA A 391 -36.79 12.93 12.22
C ALA A 391 -37.15 12.71 10.74
N LEU A 392 -38.46 12.69 10.41
CA LEU A 392 -38.93 12.54 9.04
C LEU A 392 -38.40 13.65 8.12
N SER A 393 -38.36 14.89 8.60
CA SER A 393 -37.78 16.00 7.83
C SER A 393 -36.30 15.78 7.54
N GLN A 394 -35.51 15.34 8.52
CA GLN A 394 -34.08 15.09 8.35
C GLN A 394 -33.81 13.90 7.41
N TYR A 395 -34.57 12.82 7.53
CA TYR A 395 -34.44 11.68 6.61
C TYR A 395 -34.80 12.07 5.18
N GLN A 396 -35.83 12.89 4.98
CA GLN A 396 -36.17 13.38 3.65
C GLN A 396 -35.03 14.23 3.07
N THR A 397 -34.43 15.13 3.87
CA THR A 397 -33.25 15.88 3.43
C THR A 397 -32.07 14.97 3.07
N ALA A 398 -31.85 13.88 3.83
CA ALA A 398 -30.83 12.90 3.49
C ALA A 398 -31.09 12.20 2.15
N ILE A 399 -32.36 11.87 1.84
CA ILE A 399 -32.78 11.29 0.54
C ILE A 399 -32.56 12.32 -0.59
N ASP A 400 -32.96 13.56 -0.39
CA ASP A 400 -32.83 14.62 -1.39
C ASP A 400 -31.35 14.89 -1.73
N LEU A 401 -30.46 14.78 -0.74
CA LEU A 401 -29.00 14.88 -0.93
C LEU A 401 -28.39 13.61 -1.55
N LYS A 402 -28.96 12.43 -1.25
CA LYS A 402 -28.45 11.15 -1.73
C LYS A 402 -29.53 10.06 -1.77
N GLU A 403 -30.21 9.98 -2.92
CA GLU A 403 -31.30 9.01 -3.17
C GLU A 403 -30.88 7.54 -3.08
N SER A 404 -29.57 7.23 -3.16
CA SER A 404 -29.06 5.87 -3.14
C SER A 404 -28.84 5.32 -1.72
N LEU A 405 -29.15 6.06 -0.66
CA LEU A 405 -28.97 5.61 0.72
C LEU A 405 -30.17 4.79 1.19
N ALA A 406 -29.94 3.54 1.59
CA ALA A 406 -30.97 2.68 2.16
C ALA A 406 -31.41 3.10 3.57
N ALA A 407 -30.48 3.60 4.40
CA ALA A 407 -30.73 3.89 5.81
C ALA A 407 -31.86 4.92 6.04
N PRO A 408 -31.95 6.07 5.34
CA PRO A 408 -33.06 7.01 5.50
C PRO A 408 -34.43 6.39 5.25
N HIS A 409 -34.59 5.59 4.17
CA HIS A 409 -35.84 4.89 3.88
C HIS A 409 -36.22 3.91 5.00
N PHE A 410 -35.25 3.14 5.48
CA PHE A 410 -35.49 2.25 6.62
C PHE A 410 -35.90 3.02 7.87
N ASN A 411 -35.25 4.14 8.18
CA ASN A 411 -35.55 4.95 9.36
C ASN A 411 -36.89 5.69 9.26
N ILE A 412 -37.29 6.12 8.07
CA ILE A 412 -38.66 6.61 7.81
C ILE A 412 -39.67 5.50 8.12
N SER A 413 -39.42 4.27 7.68
CA SER A 413 -40.31 3.15 7.98
C SER A 413 -40.46 2.92 9.49
N ARG A 414 -39.39 3.12 10.27
CA ARG A 414 -39.40 3.05 11.73
C ARG A 414 -40.21 4.19 12.35
N ALA A 415 -39.98 5.42 11.91
CA ALA A 415 -40.74 6.59 12.37
C ALA A 415 -42.23 6.46 12.08
N LEU A 416 -42.60 6.01 10.87
CA LEU A 416 -43.98 5.78 10.47
C LEU A 416 -44.63 4.64 11.27
N GLY A 417 -43.89 3.56 11.54
CA GLY A 417 -44.35 2.42 12.32
C GLY A 417 -44.73 2.77 13.77
N LEU A 418 -44.16 3.85 14.32
CA LEU A 418 -44.57 4.42 15.61
C LEU A 418 -45.90 5.19 15.55
N GLY A 419 -46.39 5.50 14.34
CA GLY A 419 -47.64 6.22 14.06
C GLY A 419 -48.90 5.37 14.07
N GLY A 420 -48.79 4.03 14.12
CA GLY A 420 -49.94 3.10 14.18
C GLY A 420 -50.29 2.44 12.84
N VAL A 421 -51.49 1.85 12.75
CA VAL A 421 -51.90 0.98 11.61
C VAL A 421 -52.12 1.76 10.31
N GLU A 422 -52.47 3.05 10.41
CA GLU A 422 -52.79 3.91 9.25
C GLU A 422 -51.60 4.16 8.32
N THR A 423 -50.37 3.87 8.75
CA THR A 423 -49.15 4.06 7.95
C THR A 423 -48.58 2.76 7.40
N LEU A 424 -49.24 1.61 7.60
CA LEU A 424 -48.68 0.29 7.28
C LEU A 424 -48.24 0.14 5.82
N GLU A 425 -49.03 0.64 4.86
CA GLU A 425 -48.68 0.63 3.44
C GLU A 425 -47.41 1.44 3.15
N LYS A 426 -47.28 2.63 3.78
CA LYS A 426 -46.09 3.47 3.65
C LYS A 426 -44.86 2.83 4.29
N VAL A 427 -45.02 2.20 5.46
CA VAL A 427 -43.95 1.44 6.12
C VAL A 427 -43.42 0.35 5.19
N GLN A 428 -44.31 -0.43 4.56
CA GLN A 428 -43.91 -1.49 3.64
C GLN A 428 -43.20 -0.96 2.40
N ALA A 429 -43.68 0.15 1.83
CA ALA A 429 -43.05 0.79 0.68
C ALA A 429 -41.62 1.26 0.99
N GLU A 430 -41.42 1.92 2.13
CA GLU A 430 -40.11 2.42 2.56
C GLU A 430 -39.14 1.27 2.89
N GLN A 431 -39.62 0.19 3.51
CA GLN A 431 -38.80 -1.01 3.74
C GLN A 431 -38.41 -1.71 2.43
N ALA A 432 -39.35 -1.84 1.50
CA ALA A 432 -39.07 -2.39 0.18
C ALA A 432 -38.01 -1.55 -0.54
N ARG A 433 -38.11 -0.22 -0.45
CA ARG A 433 -37.13 0.69 -1.04
C ARG A 433 -35.75 0.55 -0.42
N ALA A 434 -35.64 0.46 0.91
CA ALA A 434 -34.37 0.23 1.59
C ALA A 434 -33.70 -1.09 1.14
N LEU A 435 -34.48 -2.17 1.00
CA LEU A 435 -34.01 -3.47 0.52
C LEU A 435 -33.59 -3.46 -0.96
N GLU A 436 -34.27 -2.67 -1.81
CA GLU A 436 -33.89 -2.48 -3.21
C GLU A 436 -32.54 -1.76 -3.33
N LEU A 437 -32.31 -0.75 -2.49
CA LEU A 437 -31.10 0.06 -2.52
C LEU A 437 -29.89 -0.69 -1.99
N ASP A 438 -30.02 -1.38 -0.84
CA ASP A 438 -28.91 -2.16 -0.26
C ASP A 438 -29.41 -3.32 0.61
N ARG A 439 -29.76 -4.44 -0.03
CA ARG A 439 -30.16 -5.66 0.68
C ARG A 439 -29.08 -6.15 1.64
N ALA A 440 -27.80 -6.09 1.26
CA ALA A 440 -26.74 -6.66 2.07
C ALA A 440 -26.55 -5.89 3.38
N ALA A 441 -26.56 -4.56 3.33
CA ALA A 441 -26.51 -3.73 4.54
C ALA A 441 -27.77 -3.90 5.40
N MET A 442 -28.94 -4.02 4.77
CA MET A 442 -30.19 -4.27 5.48
C MET A 442 -30.18 -5.61 6.21
N ASP A 443 -29.74 -6.69 5.55
CA ASP A 443 -29.64 -8.02 6.15
C ASP A 443 -28.60 -8.02 7.30
N ALA A 444 -27.47 -7.34 7.12
CA ALA A 444 -26.44 -7.20 8.15
C ALA A 444 -26.95 -6.44 9.40
N PHE A 445 -27.69 -5.35 9.20
CA PHE A 445 -28.23 -4.55 10.30
C PHE A 445 -29.39 -5.24 11.03
N THR A 446 -30.30 -5.87 10.28
CA THR A 446 -31.53 -6.47 10.82
C THR A 446 -31.40 -7.95 11.19
N GLY A 447 -30.29 -8.60 10.86
CA GLY A 447 -30.15 -10.05 10.95
C GLY A 447 -31.13 -10.80 10.03
N GLY A 448 -31.53 -10.17 8.93
CA GLY A 448 -32.57 -10.66 8.01
C GLY A 448 -34.01 -10.54 8.55
N GLN A 449 -34.23 -9.87 9.69
CA GLN A 449 -35.54 -9.71 10.31
C GLN A 449 -35.94 -8.23 10.40
N LEU A 450 -36.85 -7.78 9.53
CA LEU A 450 -37.33 -6.39 9.51
C LEU A 450 -38.16 -5.98 10.75
N GLN A 451 -38.46 -6.91 11.66
CA GLN A 451 -39.17 -6.59 12.89
C GLN A 451 -38.40 -5.55 13.73
N ALA A 452 -39.14 -4.76 14.50
CA ALA A 452 -38.55 -3.70 15.30
C ALA A 452 -37.81 -4.27 16.51
N ASN A 453 -36.48 -4.32 16.43
CA ASN A 453 -35.66 -4.38 17.64
C ASN A 453 -35.82 -3.06 18.39
N ARG A 454 -36.40 -3.11 19.58
CA ARG A 454 -36.73 -1.89 20.34
C ARG A 454 -35.53 -1.28 21.06
N LYS A 455 -34.36 -1.91 21.06
CA LYS A 455 -33.13 -1.30 21.61
C LYS A 455 -32.72 -0.12 20.73
N SER A 456 -32.46 1.04 21.32
CA SER A 456 -32.27 2.32 20.61
C SER A 456 -31.28 2.21 19.42
N ASN A 457 -30.09 1.65 19.64
CA ASN A 457 -29.04 1.55 18.62
C ASN A 457 -29.32 0.52 17.51
N LYS A 458 -30.29 -0.37 17.72
CA LYS A 458 -30.75 -1.35 16.72
C LYS A 458 -32.14 -1.03 16.15
N PHE A 459 -32.80 -0.02 16.71
CA PHE A 459 -34.08 0.46 16.21
C PHE A 459 -33.87 1.28 14.93
N VAL A 460 -32.86 2.16 14.95
CA VAL A 460 -32.48 3.05 13.85
C VAL A 460 -31.16 2.64 13.21
N MET A 461 -31.07 2.75 11.89
CA MET A 461 -29.88 2.43 11.10
C MET A 461 -29.05 3.70 10.92
N ASP A 462 -27.84 3.70 11.48
CA ASP A 462 -26.88 4.79 11.25
C ASP A 462 -26.21 4.62 9.88
N VAL A 463 -25.89 5.74 9.22
CA VAL A 463 -24.94 5.77 8.11
C VAL A 463 -23.54 5.87 8.72
N THR A 464 -22.61 5.02 8.30
CA THR A 464 -21.22 5.05 8.75
C THR A 464 -20.48 6.27 8.22
N LEU A 465 -19.37 6.67 8.86
CA LEU A 465 -18.55 7.77 8.36
C LEU A 465 -18.05 7.45 6.94
N PRO A 466 -18.45 8.21 5.91
CA PRO A 466 -17.93 8.06 4.56
C PRO A 466 -16.43 8.37 4.47
N ASP A 467 -15.68 7.58 3.70
CA ASP A 467 -14.22 7.72 3.54
C ASP A 467 -13.79 9.12 3.07
N ASP A 468 -14.60 9.78 2.26
CA ASP A 468 -14.32 11.12 1.75
C ASP A 468 -14.33 12.18 2.85
N LEU A 469 -15.06 11.96 3.95
CA LEU A 469 -15.05 12.87 5.09
C LEU A 469 -13.76 12.81 5.90
N LEU A 470 -12.98 11.72 5.79
CA LEU A 470 -11.64 11.64 6.37
C LEU A 470 -10.59 12.40 5.53
N SER A 471 -10.86 12.70 4.25
CA SER A 471 -9.88 13.29 3.34
C SER A 471 -9.25 14.59 3.83
N PRO A 472 -9.98 15.57 4.44
CA PRO A 472 -9.35 16.80 4.89
C PRO A 472 -8.39 16.59 6.07
N LEU A 473 -8.69 15.60 6.94
CA LEU A 473 -7.81 15.21 8.04
C LEU A 473 -6.54 14.56 7.49
N LEU A 474 -6.71 13.64 6.53
CA LEU A 474 -5.61 12.96 5.84
C LEU A 474 -4.70 13.94 5.11
N ASP A 475 -5.27 14.88 4.34
CA ASP A 475 -4.49 15.88 3.60
C ASP A 475 -3.60 16.72 4.54
N ASN A 476 -4.11 17.05 5.74
CA ASN A 476 -3.33 17.78 6.74
C ASN A 476 -2.22 16.92 7.35
N GLU A 477 -2.48 15.63 7.60
CA GLU A 477 -1.45 14.68 8.08
C GLU A 477 -0.38 14.42 7.02
N GLU A 478 -0.77 14.31 5.75
CA GLU A 478 0.12 14.04 4.62
C GLU A 478 1.11 15.19 4.36
N ARG A 479 0.82 16.43 4.78
CA ARG A 479 1.78 17.54 4.70
C ARG A 479 3.04 17.32 5.53
N VAL A 480 2.98 16.46 6.56
CA VAL A 480 4.18 16.06 7.33
C VAL A 480 5.19 15.31 6.44
N ALA A 481 4.78 14.79 5.28
CA ALA A 481 5.66 14.12 4.32
C ALA A 481 6.48 15.08 3.45
N GLU A 482 6.08 16.36 3.30
CA GLU A 482 6.77 17.32 2.41
C GLU A 482 8.28 17.43 2.69
N PRO A 483 8.73 17.54 3.96
CA PRO A 483 10.16 17.62 4.28
C PRO A 483 10.96 16.36 3.92
N VAL A 484 10.32 15.20 3.76
CA VAL A 484 11.01 13.93 3.44
C VAL A 484 11.63 14.00 2.04
N GLY A 485 10.91 14.58 1.08
CA GLY A 485 11.43 14.79 -0.27
C GLY A 485 12.61 15.76 -0.28
N ASP A 486 12.54 16.81 0.54
CA ASP A 486 13.60 17.82 0.67
C ASP A 486 14.87 17.24 1.31
N GLU A 487 14.70 16.46 2.38
CA GLU A 487 15.79 15.76 3.06
C GLU A 487 16.48 14.76 2.13
N LEU A 488 15.71 13.94 1.39
CA LEU A 488 16.29 13.03 0.40
C LEU A 488 17.04 13.78 -0.69
N ARG A 489 16.52 14.92 -1.16
CA ARG A 489 17.20 15.75 -2.16
C ARG A 489 18.52 16.29 -1.62
N ALA A 490 18.56 16.74 -0.36
CA ALA A 490 19.77 17.20 0.30
C ALA A 490 20.80 16.07 0.44
N GLN A 491 20.38 14.85 0.83
CA GLN A 491 21.27 13.70 0.92
C GLN A 491 21.83 13.27 -0.44
N LEU A 492 21.02 13.34 -1.50
CA LEU A 492 21.41 12.93 -2.85
C LEU A 492 22.33 13.94 -3.54
N ALA A 493 22.07 15.25 -3.36
CA ALA A 493 22.78 16.31 -4.05
C ALA A 493 23.87 16.99 -3.20
N GLY A 494 23.91 16.74 -1.89
CA GLY A 494 24.84 17.38 -0.96
C GLY A 494 24.56 18.88 -0.83
N GLY A 495 25.61 19.71 -0.79
CA GLY A 495 25.50 21.17 -0.67
C GLY A 495 24.99 21.92 -1.92
N LEU A 496 24.44 21.22 -2.92
CA LEU A 496 23.90 21.86 -4.12
C LEU A 496 22.56 22.58 -3.82
N PRO A 497 22.32 23.77 -4.42
CA PRO A 497 21.02 24.42 -4.34
C PRO A 497 19.89 23.52 -4.86
N SER A 498 18.71 23.55 -4.21
CA SER A 498 17.57 22.66 -4.50
C SER A 498 17.10 22.71 -5.97
N GLY A 499 17.11 23.89 -6.57
CA GLY A 499 16.81 24.09 -7.99
C GLY A 499 17.81 23.34 -8.88
N MET A 500 19.12 23.51 -8.63
CA MET A 500 20.16 22.80 -9.38
C MET A 500 20.07 21.29 -9.19
N ALA A 501 19.85 20.81 -7.97
CA ALA A 501 19.71 19.39 -7.65
C ALA A 501 18.59 18.71 -8.47
N SER A 502 17.47 19.40 -8.69
CA SER A 502 16.32 18.87 -9.43
C SER A 502 16.56 18.79 -10.95
N PHE A 503 17.31 19.74 -11.52
CA PHE A 503 17.61 19.76 -12.96
C PHE A 503 18.85 18.95 -13.35
N LEU A 504 19.76 18.69 -12.41
CA LEU A 504 21.02 18.02 -12.68
C LEU A 504 20.88 16.63 -13.34
N PRO A 505 19.94 15.73 -12.95
CA PRO A 505 19.74 14.46 -13.64
C PRO A 505 19.30 14.61 -15.09
N ILE A 506 18.46 15.61 -15.38
CA ILE A 506 17.99 15.90 -16.74
C ILE A 506 19.15 16.38 -17.60
N LEU A 507 19.94 17.32 -17.07
CA LEU A 507 21.15 17.81 -17.74
C LEU A 507 22.17 16.68 -17.99
N ALA A 508 22.35 15.78 -17.01
CA ALA A 508 23.20 14.62 -17.15
C ALA A 508 22.68 13.66 -18.23
N ALA A 509 21.37 13.41 -18.30
CA ALA A 509 20.77 12.56 -19.33
C ALA A 509 20.95 13.16 -20.74
N CYS A 510 20.73 14.47 -20.87
CA CYS A 510 21.01 15.19 -22.11
C CYS A 510 22.50 15.13 -22.50
N GLY A 511 23.41 15.29 -21.53
CA GLY A 511 24.85 15.20 -21.75
C GLY A 511 25.30 13.81 -22.18
N VAL A 512 24.82 12.76 -21.51
CA VAL A 512 25.08 11.35 -21.86
C VAL A 512 24.58 11.06 -23.27
N LEU A 513 23.35 11.49 -23.61
CA LEU A 513 22.79 11.31 -24.95
C LEU A 513 23.57 12.08 -26.01
N ALA A 514 23.93 13.34 -25.75
CA ALA A 514 24.70 14.17 -26.67
C ALA A 514 26.09 13.57 -26.95
N LEU A 515 26.79 13.09 -25.92
CA LEU A 515 28.07 12.40 -26.08
C LEU A 515 27.90 11.11 -26.88
N HIS A 516 26.88 10.30 -26.58
CA HIS A 516 26.63 9.06 -27.30
C HIS A 516 26.32 9.30 -28.79
N LEU A 517 25.49 10.30 -29.11
CA LEU A 517 25.19 10.68 -30.50
C LEU A 517 26.41 11.30 -31.20
N GLY A 518 27.24 12.03 -30.46
CA GLY A 518 28.48 12.66 -30.93
C GLY A 518 29.66 11.70 -31.15
N ARG A 519 29.55 10.44 -30.71
CA ARG A 519 30.65 9.46 -30.75
C ARG A 519 31.24 9.24 -32.15
N GLY A 520 30.45 9.43 -33.21
CA GLY A 520 30.93 9.33 -34.59
C GLY A 520 31.98 10.37 -34.97
N ARG A 521 31.92 11.57 -34.36
CA ARG A 521 32.90 12.65 -34.58
C ARG A 521 34.16 12.45 -33.73
N VAL A 522 33.99 12.04 -32.47
CA VAL A 522 35.09 11.85 -31.52
C VAL A 522 35.93 10.61 -31.85
N ARG A 523 35.30 9.59 -32.44
CA ARG A 523 35.87 8.27 -32.77
C ARG A 523 36.59 7.66 -31.54
N PRO A 524 35.83 7.38 -30.45
CA PRO A 524 36.40 6.85 -29.21
C PRO A 524 37.06 5.49 -29.42
N SER A 525 37.94 5.09 -28.50
CA SER A 525 38.55 3.76 -28.57
C SER A 525 37.50 2.65 -28.35
N GLY A 526 37.67 1.54 -29.08
CA GLY A 526 36.84 0.34 -28.94
C GLY A 526 37.53 -0.72 -28.08
N ARG A 527 36.81 -1.81 -27.80
CA ARG A 527 37.38 -3.04 -27.22
C ARG A 527 37.47 -4.11 -28.28
N CYS A 528 38.60 -4.82 -28.32
CA CYS A 528 38.77 -5.95 -29.21
C CYS A 528 37.95 -7.14 -28.72
N GLU A 529 37.07 -7.70 -29.56
CA GLU A 529 36.21 -8.83 -29.18
C GLU A 529 36.99 -10.09 -28.83
N ARG A 530 38.13 -10.33 -29.50
CA ARG A 530 38.97 -11.52 -29.26
C ARG A 530 39.88 -11.40 -28.04
N CYS A 531 40.70 -10.35 -27.95
CA CYS A 531 41.74 -10.28 -26.92
C CYS A 531 41.53 -9.18 -25.87
N GLY A 532 40.43 -8.43 -25.94
CA GLY A 532 40.08 -7.41 -24.96
C GLY A 532 40.92 -6.13 -24.98
N ARG A 533 41.97 -6.05 -25.80
CA ARG A 533 42.79 -4.85 -25.98
C ARG A 533 42.00 -3.70 -26.59
N GLU A 534 42.41 -2.49 -26.27
CA GLU A 534 41.91 -1.27 -26.89
C GLU A 534 42.09 -1.27 -28.42
N VAL A 535 41.08 -0.77 -29.12
CA VAL A 535 41.05 -0.62 -30.58
C VAL A 535 41.06 0.87 -30.87
N CYS A 536 42.22 1.42 -31.25
CA CYS A 536 42.41 2.85 -31.44
C CYS A 536 43.25 3.14 -32.70
N LYS A 537 42.62 3.78 -33.70
CA LYS A 537 43.31 4.19 -34.94
C LYS A 537 44.40 5.25 -34.72
N ARG A 538 44.34 5.99 -33.61
CA ARG A 538 45.38 6.99 -33.25
C ARG A 538 46.66 6.32 -32.78
N CYS A 539 46.54 5.17 -32.11
CA CYS A 539 47.69 4.40 -31.62
C CYS A 539 48.26 3.47 -32.69
N ASP A 540 47.36 2.84 -33.46
CA ASP A 540 47.75 1.85 -34.45
C ASP A 540 46.86 1.97 -35.70
N PRO A 541 47.43 2.34 -36.86
CA PRO A 541 46.66 2.52 -38.09
C PRO A 541 46.08 1.21 -38.64
N ASP A 542 46.65 0.05 -38.28
CA ASP A 542 46.18 -1.26 -38.72
C ASP A 542 44.97 -1.79 -37.92
N ALA A 543 44.55 -1.07 -36.87
CA ALA A 543 43.35 -1.41 -36.13
C ALA A 543 42.09 -1.27 -37.01
N ARG A 544 41.14 -2.21 -36.86
CA ARG A 544 39.84 -2.20 -37.55
C ARG A 544 38.69 -1.97 -36.56
N PRO A 545 38.33 -0.72 -36.25
CA PRO A 545 37.22 -0.39 -35.34
C PRO A 545 35.86 -0.93 -35.80
N SER A 546 35.60 -0.97 -37.11
CA SER A 546 34.33 -1.47 -37.67
C SER A 546 34.11 -2.96 -37.40
N GLU A 547 35.19 -3.73 -37.29
CA GLU A 547 35.17 -5.17 -36.99
C GLU A 547 35.50 -5.44 -35.50
N ALA A 548 35.66 -4.39 -34.68
CA ALA A 548 36.08 -4.49 -33.28
C ALA A 548 37.37 -5.35 -33.08
N LEU A 549 38.37 -5.16 -33.95
CA LEU A 549 39.64 -5.89 -33.89
C LEU A 549 40.84 -4.95 -33.72
N CYS A 550 41.71 -5.27 -32.75
CA CYS A 550 43.00 -4.61 -32.60
C CYS A 550 43.95 -5.06 -33.72
N ALA A 551 44.93 -4.22 -34.06
CA ALA A 551 45.90 -4.49 -35.13
C ALA A 551 46.59 -5.85 -35.01
N GLN A 552 46.97 -6.26 -33.80
CA GLN A 552 47.55 -7.59 -33.57
C GLN A 552 46.61 -8.73 -33.96
N CYS A 553 45.32 -8.63 -33.62
CA CYS A 553 44.35 -9.66 -34.02
C CYS A 553 44.08 -9.64 -35.52
N VAL A 554 44.08 -8.46 -36.15
CA VAL A 554 43.96 -8.32 -37.62
C VAL A 554 45.13 -9.01 -38.30
N ASN A 555 46.37 -8.77 -37.85
CA ASN A 555 47.57 -9.36 -38.44
C ASN A 555 47.60 -10.88 -38.26
N VAL A 556 47.29 -11.39 -37.07
CA VAL A 556 47.33 -12.83 -36.77
C VAL A 556 46.18 -13.61 -37.43
N PHE A 557 44.94 -13.10 -37.40
CA PHE A 557 43.77 -13.89 -37.78
C PHE A 557 43.16 -13.55 -39.15
N ILE A 558 43.30 -12.30 -39.62
CA ILE A 558 42.76 -11.86 -40.91
C ILE A 558 43.84 -11.90 -41.99
N ARG A 559 44.94 -11.16 -41.82
CA ARG A 559 45.98 -11.05 -42.86
C ARG A 559 46.74 -12.35 -43.03
N ARG A 560 47.04 -13.07 -41.94
CA ARG A 560 47.69 -14.40 -41.89
C ARG A 560 49.07 -14.50 -42.57
N THR A 561 49.53 -13.49 -43.30
CA THR A 561 50.78 -13.45 -44.04
C THR A 561 51.93 -12.96 -43.14
N GLY A 562 53.07 -13.66 -43.18
CA GLY A 562 54.31 -13.23 -42.51
C GLY A 562 54.32 -13.33 -40.97
N VAL A 563 53.38 -14.06 -40.36
CA VAL A 563 53.34 -14.26 -38.90
C VAL A 563 53.93 -15.62 -38.55
N ASP A 564 54.95 -15.63 -37.69
CA ASP A 564 55.56 -16.85 -37.16
C ASP A 564 54.53 -17.73 -36.42
N ALA A 565 54.65 -19.04 -36.54
CA ALA A 565 53.73 -20.01 -35.94
C ALA A 565 53.71 -19.88 -34.40
N ALA A 566 54.85 -19.58 -33.76
CA ALA A 566 54.90 -19.38 -32.32
C ALA A 566 54.16 -18.10 -31.88
N GLU A 567 54.24 -17.02 -32.66
CA GLU A 567 53.52 -15.76 -32.39
C GLU A 567 52.00 -15.95 -32.47
N ARG A 568 51.54 -16.74 -33.44
CA ARG A 568 50.12 -17.09 -33.56
C ARG A 568 49.62 -17.89 -32.37
N ILE A 569 50.36 -18.93 -31.96
CA ILE A 569 50.03 -19.76 -30.79
C ILE A 569 49.99 -18.89 -29.52
N ARG A 570 50.99 -18.03 -29.30
CA ARG A 570 50.99 -17.06 -28.18
C ARG A 570 49.74 -16.19 -28.17
N LYS A 571 49.30 -15.71 -29.33
CA LYS A 571 48.12 -14.86 -29.44
C LYS A 571 46.82 -15.63 -29.18
N GLU A 572 46.71 -16.86 -29.65
CA GLU A 572 45.58 -17.75 -29.37
C GLU A 572 45.44 -18.04 -27.86
N TYR A 573 46.55 -18.34 -27.18
CA TYR A 573 46.58 -18.47 -25.71
C TYR A 573 46.15 -17.17 -25.01
N ALA A 574 46.61 -16.01 -25.48
CA ALA A 574 46.22 -14.73 -24.90
C ALA A 574 44.71 -14.44 -25.06
N VAL A 575 44.12 -14.83 -26.18
CA VAL A 575 42.66 -14.76 -26.43
C VAL A 575 41.92 -15.67 -25.45
N GLN A 576 42.29 -16.95 -25.37
CA GLN A 576 41.67 -17.89 -24.43
C GLN A 576 41.79 -17.42 -22.97
N ALA A 577 42.96 -16.93 -22.57
CA ALA A 577 43.18 -16.39 -21.23
C ALA A 577 42.28 -15.18 -20.93
N TYR A 578 42.04 -14.31 -21.93
CA TYR A 578 41.13 -13.18 -21.80
C TYR A 578 39.68 -13.65 -21.61
N HIS A 579 39.17 -14.56 -22.45
CA HIS A 579 37.81 -15.10 -22.32
C HIS A 579 37.62 -15.80 -20.96
N ARG A 580 38.59 -16.62 -20.54
CA ARG A 580 38.58 -17.27 -19.22
C ARG A 580 38.52 -16.24 -18.08
N ARG A 581 39.35 -15.19 -18.12
CA ARG A 581 39.33 -14.13 -17.10
C ARG A 581 38.00 -13.39 -17.10
N ARG A 582 37.44 -13.04 -18.26
CA ARG A 582 36.13 -12.38 -18.39
C ARG A 582 35.02 -13.24 -17.79
N HIS A 583 35.01 -14.54 -18.06
CA HIS A 583 34.02 -15.47 -17.50
C HIS A 583 34.16 -15.64 -15.99
N VAL A 584 35.39 -15.73 -15.47
CA VAL A 584 35.66 -15.79 -14.02
C VAL A 584 35.20 -14.51 -13.32
N ILE A 585 35.52 -13.33 -13.87
CA ILE A 585 35.06 -12.04 -13.32
C ILE A 585 33.53 -11.95 -13.34
N ALA A 586 32.88 -12.35 -14.43
CA ALA A 586 31.43 -12.34 -14.53
C ALA A 586 30.77 -13.27 -13.50
N ARG A 587 31.36 -14.44 -13.23
CA ARG A 587 30.90 -15.37 -12.18
C ARG A 587 31.15 -14.82 -10.77
N ALA A 588 32.30 -14.18 -10.54
CA ALA A 588 32.59 -13.52 -9.26
C ALA A 588 31.59 -12.41 -8.96
N LEU A 589 31.20 -11.63 -9.98
CA LEU A 589 30.18 -10.59 -9.86
C LEU A 589 28.75 -11.15 -9.76
N ALA A 590 28.52 -12.42 -10.07
CA ALA A 590 27.19 -13.03 -9.94
C ALA A 590 26.71 -13.15 -8.48
N VAL A 591 27.60 -12.94 -7.49
CA VAL A 591 27.21 -12.76 -6.07
C VAL A 591 26.14 -11.67 -5.96
N LEU A 592 26.31 -10.57 -6.70
CA LEU A 592 25.27 -9.59 -6.94
C LEU A 592 24.55 -9.97 -8.23
N SER A 593 23.54 -10.84 -8.10
CA SER A 593 22.81 -11.41 -9.23
C SER A 593 22.42 -10.35 -10.26
N GLY A 594 22.82 -10.56 -11.52
CA GLY A 594 22.65 -9.61 -12.62
C GLY A 594 23.89 -8.79 -12.98
N ALA A 595 24.82 -8.51 -12.05
CA ALA A 595 26.04 -7.78 -12.36
C ALA A 595 26.93 -8.51 -13.38
N GLY A 596 27.01 -9.84 -13.29
CA GLY A 596 27.70 -10.68 -14.29
C GLY A 596 27.13 -10.53 -15.71
N HIS A 597 25.80 -10.39 -15.85
CA HIS A 597 25.15 -10.18 -17.15
C HIS A 597 25.48 -8.81 -17.75
N VAL A 598 25.49 -7.75 -16.94
CA VAL A 598 25.90 -6.40 -17.39
C VAL A 598 27.36 -6.42 -17.85
N MET A 599 28.26 -7.10 -17.13
CA MET A 599 29.66 -7.26 -17.56
C MET A 599 29.81 -8.01 -18.88
N MET A 600 28.91 -8.96 -19.14
CA MET A 600 28.94 -9.78 -20.34
C MET A 600 28.31 -9.11 -21.57
N GLY A 601 27.57 -8.01 -21.45
CA GLY A 601 26.88 -7.41 -22.59
C GLY A 601 25.38 -7.63 -22.65
N TYR A 602 24.76 -8.11 -21.56
CA TYR A 602 23.32 -8.35 -21.48
C TYR A 602 22.65 -7.41 -20.48
N PRO A 603 22.59 -6.09 -20.78
CA PRO A 603 22.22 -5.07 -19.79
C PRO A 603 20.76 -5.17 -19.34
N LEU A 604 19.82 -5.53 -20.22
CA LEU A 604 18.39 -5.70 -19.87
C LEU A 604 18.16 -6.84 -18.87
N ARG A 605 18.82 -7.99 -19.07
CA ARG A 605 18.75 -9.10 -18.11
C ARG A 605 19.47 -8.77 -16.82
N GLY A 606 20.61 -8.09 -16.94
CA GLY A 606 21.39 -7.66 -15.80
C GLY A 606 20.62 -6.74 -14.87
N ILE A 607 19.99 -5.68 -15.39
CA ILE A 607 19.21 -4.74 -14.57
C ILE A 607 17.97 -5.42 -13.94
N PHE A 608 17.32 -6.34 -14.65
CA PHE A 608 16.19 -7.10 -14.10
C PHE A 608 16.62 -7.94 -12.88
N PHE A 609 17.68 -8.74 -13.01
CA PHE A 609 18.17 -9.55 -11.90
C PHE A 609 18.71 -8.69 -10.75
N LEU A 610 19.38 -7.57 -11.06
CA LEU A 610 19.85 -6.62 -10.06
C LEU A 610 18.68 -6.04 -9.26
N LEU A 611 17.61 -5.61 -9.93
CA LEU A 611 16.42 -5.05 -9.28
C LEU A 611 15.75 -6.05 -8.35
N VAL A 612 15.49 -7.27 -8.84
CA VAL A 612 14.83 -8.31 -8.04
C VAL A 612 15.69 -8.66 -6.81
N THR A 613 16.99 -8.84 -7.01
CA THR A 613 17.91 -9.23 -5.92
C THR A 613 18.09 -8.12 -4.91
N ALA A 614 18.22 -6.86 -5.37
CA ALA A 614 18.34 -5.70 -4.50
C ALA A 614 17.07 -5.47 -3.67
N SER A 615 15.88 -5.64 -4.25
CA SER A 615 14.61 -5.54 -3.53
C SER A 615 14.43 -6.64 -2.48
N LEU A 616 14.81 -7.88 -2.79
CA LEU A 616 14.77 -8.98 -1.80
C LEU A 616 15.81 -8.79 -0.70
N ALA A 617 17.02 -8.34 -1.04
CA ALA A 617 18.05 -8.02 -0.06
C ALA A 617 17.60 -6.85 0.83
N ALA A 618 16.98 -5.81 0.26
CA ALA A 618 16.40 -4.71 1.01
C ALA A 618 15.31 -5.20 1.97
N SER A 619 14.46 -6.14 1.57
CA SER A 619 13.44 -6.76 2.44
C SER A 619 14.05 -7.49 3.65
N VAL A 620 15.20 -8.15 3.46
CA VAL A 620 15.94 -8.82 4.55
C VAL A 620 16.61 -7.80 5.48
N VAL A 621 17.21 -6.74 4.93
CA VAL A 621 17.87 -5.70 5.73
C VAL A 621 16.84 -4.86 6.51
N LEU A 622 15.72 -4.52 5.86
CA LEU A 622 14.60 -3.78 6.42
C LEU A 622 13.56 -4.74 7.01
N TRP A 623 14.02 -5.78 7.71
CA TRP A 623 13.16 -6.82 8.27
C TRP A 623 12.16 -6.31 9.32
N ARG A 624 12.36 -5.12 9.88
CA ARG A 624 11.39 -4.44 10.76
C ARG A 624 10.44 -3.50 10.01
N GLY A 625 10.60 -3.35 8.70
CA GLY A 625 9.96 -2.28 7.92
C GLY A 625 10.67 -0.93 8.11
N LEU A 626 10.31 0.05 7.28
CA LEU A 626 10.60 1.46 7.54
C LEU A 626 9.68 2.02 8.63
N LEU A 627 8.42 1.55 8.66
CA LEU A 627 7.43 1.92 9.66
C LEU A 627 7.30 0.82 10.71
N HIS A 628 7.21 1.25 11.97
CA HIS A 628 6.91 0.37 13.08
C HIS A 628 5.47 -0.14 12.97
N ASP A 629 5.23 -1.35 13.47
CA ASP A 629 3.89 -1.92 13.53
C ASP A 629 3.00 -1.04 14.43
N PRO A 630 1.86 -0.54 13.94
CA PRO A 630 0.95 0.29 14.74
C PRO A 630 0.27 -0.50 15.86
N ILE A 631 0.26 -1.84 15.81
CA ILE A 631 -0.38 -2.69 16.81
C ILE A 631 0.68 -3.45 17.59
N ALA A 632 0.92 -3.02 18.84
CA ALA A 632 1.93 -3.60 19.74
C ALA A 632 1.72 -5.10 20.07
N VAL A 633 0.57 -5.69 19.72
CA VAL A 633 0.24 -7.10 19.93
C VAL A 633 1.00 -8.03 18.96
N ARG A 634 1.49 -7.51 17.82
CA ARG A 634 2.39 -8.21 16.90
C ARG A 634 3.81 -8.30 17.47
N SER A 635 3.98 -9.01 18.58
CA SER A 635 5.27 -9.21 19.25
C SER A 635 6.11 -10.29 18.57
N GLY A 636 6.28 -10.21 17.24
CA GLY A 636 7.02 -11.22 16.50
C GLY A 636 7.45 -10.71 15.14
N VAL A 637 8.75 -10.58 14.97
CA VAL A 637 9.32 -10.58 13.62
C VAL A 637 8.97 -11.92 13.00
N SER A 638 8.28 -11.88 11.87
CA SER A 638 8.00 -13.09 11.11
C SER A 638 9.30 -13.66 10.55
N PHE A 639 10.01 -14.45 11.37
CA PHE A 639 11.16 -15.26 10.93
C PHE A 639 10.78 -16.12 9.72
N PHE A 640 9.50 -16.49 9.63
CA PHE A 640 8.91 -17.11 8.44
C PHE A 640 9.01 -16.21 7.19
N ARG A 641 8.59 -14.94 7.26
CA ARG A 641 8.73 -13.98 6.13
C ARG A 641 10.19 -13.82 5.71
N ILE A 642 11.10 -13.70 6.67
CA ILE A 642 12.54 -13.59 6.39
C ILE A 642 13.03 -14.89 5.72
N GLY A 643 12.66 -16.05 6.26
CA GLY A 643 13.01 -17.36 5.71
C GLY A 643 12.54 -17.55 4.27
N VAL A 644 11.29 -17.19 3.96
CA VAL A 644 10.74 -17.21 2.60
C VAL A 644 11.52 -16.26 1.68
N THR A 645 11.81 -15.04 2.14
CA THR A 645 12.56 -14.05 1.35
C THR A 645 13.98 -14.53 1.04
N VAL A 646 14.66 -15.13 2.02
CA VAL A 646 16.00 -15.73 1.85
C VAL A 646 15.94 -16.92 0.88
N ALA A 647 14.93 -17.78 0.99
CA ALA A 647 14.75 -18.89 0.05
C ALA A 647 14.53 -18.40 -1.40
N CYS A 648 13.72 -17.35 -1.59
CA CYS A 648 13.55 -16.69 -2.89
C CYS A 648 14.89 -16.13 -3.42
N LEU A 649 15.69 -15.49 -2.57
CA LEU A 649 16.98 -14.93 -2.94
C LEU A 649 17.97 -16.03 -3.39
N ILE A 650 18.00 -17.18 -2.70
CA ILE A 650 18.79 -18.36 -3.10
C ILE A 650 18.31 -18.92 -4.45
N ALA A 651 16.99 -19.04 -4.64
CA ALA A 651 16.42 -19.54 -5.89
C ALA A 651 16.76 -18.63 -7.09
N ILE A 652 16.64 -17.31 -6.91
CA ILE A 652 16.98 -16.32 -7.94
C ILE A 652 18.47 -16.33 -8.24
N TYR A 653 19.32 -16.45 -7.21
CA TYR A 653 20.77 -16.59 -7.40
C TYR A 653 21.11 -17.83 -8.23
N ALA A 654 20.54 -18.98 -7.91
CA ALA A 654 20.78 -20.23 -8.65
C ALA A 654 20.32 -20.12 -10.11
N PHE A 655 19.15 -19.54 -10.35
CA PHE A 655 18.63 -19.31 -11.70
C PHE A 655 19.51 -18.33 -12.49
N CYS A 656 19.90 -17.22 -11.88
CA CYS A 656 20.78 -16.21 -12.47
C CYS A 656 22.13 -16.81 -12.87
N LEU A 657 22.75 -17.60 -11.99
CA LEU A 657 24.03 -18.26 -12.24
C LEU A 657 23.91 -19.28 -13.39
N ARG A 658 22.82 -20.06 -13.44
CA ARG A 658 22.56 -21.00 -14.53
C ARG A 658 22.42 -20.29 -15.88
N ASP A 659 21.63 -19.21 -15.95
CA ASP A 659 21.48 -18.41 -17.17
C ASP A 659 22.83 -17.82 -17.63
N LEU A 660 23.61 -17.29 -16.69
CA LEU A 660 24.94 -16.75 -16.99
C LEU A 660 25.89 -17.80 -17.56
N VAL A 661 25.97 -18.99 -16.95
CA VAL A 661 26.83 -20.09 -17.41
C VAL A 661 26.41 -20.60 -18.78
N ASN A 662 25.11 -20.73 -19.04
CA ASN A 662 24.62 -21.13 -20.36
C ASN A 662 25.05 -20.15 -21.46
N ARG A 663 25.04 -18.86 -21.17
CA ARG A 663 25.50 -17.83 -22.11
C ARG A 663 27.01 -17.86 -22.33
N GLN A 664 27.79 -18.14 -21.29
CA GLN A 664 29.23 -18.32 -21.43
C GLN A 664 29.55 -19.52 -22.33
N ARG A 665 28.84 -20.64 -22.15
CA ARG A 665 28.98 -21.82 -23.02
C ARG A 665 28.60 -21.53 -24.46
N ALA A 666 27.57 -20.72 -24.68
CA ALA A 666 27.17 -20.30 -26.02
C ALA A 666 28.23 -19.40 -26.69
N GLU A 667 28.92 -18.52 -25.94
CA GLU A 667 30.07 -17.75 -26.46
C GLU A 667 31.31 -18.63 -26.74
N GLU A 668 31.51 -19.73 -25.99
CA GLU A 668 32.62 -20.67 -26.21
C GLU A 668 32.38 -21.62 -27.38
N GLY A 669 31.11 -21.88 -27.74
CA GLY A 669 30.70 -22.80 -28.82
C GLY A 669 30.38 -22.14 -30.16
N ALA A 670 30.36 -20.81 -30.23
CA ALA A 670 30.17 -20.00 -31.44
C ALA A 670 31.51 -19.45 -31.93
#